data_AF-A0A176NDR4-F1
#
_entry.id   AF-A0A176NDR4-F1
#
_cell.length_a   1.000
_cell.length_b   1.000
_cell.length_c   1.000
_cell.angle_alpha   90.00
_cell.angle_beta   90.00
_cell.angle_gamma   90.00
#
_symmetry.space_group_name_H-M   'P 1'
#
loop_
_entity.id
_entity.type
_entity.pdbx_description
1 polymer ?
#
loop_
_entity_poly.entity_id
_entity_poly.type
_entity_poly.pdbx_seq_one_letter_code
_entity_poly.pdbx_strand_id
1 'polypeptide(L)'
;MLELDRTLIDRDAALAQRDAAINERDIALAKVDFLQNTRSWRFTRPLRSLFRVMRHGFAAAEELPEPAAALVYPAAPEPLPNVEAEPDFTTKGRLDILCFANIEWAARFQRPQQLMSQFASNGYRVFYIVPSSVPEQGELYRLTSVAPNIFEVALQRGAQEAYYEKTVTPENHQALLRALAALVADMQIRTALSVVHIAYWSPVALSLRALHGWRIHYDCMDDWDGFPNIGEPLLSEEKTLIAQADLLTVSAALLYQKWCAYTPRCVLVRNAVDFAFFRQHCFTNDVLSGLTGPVIGYYGALAEWLDYPLLAALADRRPDWNFILVGDIFVDDLAGLEHKPNVQLLGHKPYSQMPLYLDHFDACLIPFRLYNVTHAVDPVKFYEYVSAGKPVVSTPLAEMGLYKDLLYFATGVDEFIEQIERALAERDLALYKRRVELARANDWKDRFNSMQQAIAGLYEKVSIVLVTYNNLNLTVQCVNSILRNTTWPHYQLIVVDNGSEDGTRDYLERLRQEVPMAKVILNPDNRGFAAANNQGLREADGEILLLLNNDTVVPGGWLDPLIMRLRDPSIGLVGPVTNTVGNEAKIEVSYTDIQQMQAFADHYTEAHKGRSFDISMLAMFCVAFRRGILEEVGYLDEAFGIGMFEDDDYSRRVQAAGYRTVCAEDAFIHHYGQASFRKLIASGEYQALWDKNQAYFESKWGAWQAHVHRNEAGVETGEKG
;
A
#
# COMPACT_ATOMS: atom_id res chain seq x y z
N MET A 1 -4.97 2.37 -46.83
CA MET A 1 -4.20 1.11 -46.94
C MET A 1 -3.49 0.80 -45.60
N LEU A 2 -4.20 0.94 -44.47
CA LEU A 2 -3.68 0.75 -43.10
C LEU A 2 -4.71 0.10 -42.15
N GLU A 3 -5.88 -0.32 -42.66
CA GLU A 3 -6.91 -1.05 -41.89
C GLU A 3 -6.90 -2.57 -42.15
N LEU A 4 -6.08 -3.05 -43.08
CA LEU A 4 -5.96 -4.48 -43.40
C LEU A 4 -4.90 -5.23 -42.58
N ASP A 5 -4.09 -4.53 -41.75
CA ASP A 5 -2.95 -5.14 -41.04
C ASP A 5 -3.24 -5.48 -39.57
N ARG A 6 -4.12 -4.71 -38.89
CA ARG A 6 -4.52 -5.01 -37.50
C ARG A 6 -5.38 -6.27 -37.37
N THR A 7 -6.21 -6.55 -38.37
CA THR A 7 -7.09 -7.73 -38.38
C THR A 7 -6.35 -9.04 -38.69
N LEU A 8 -5.16 -8.99 -39.29
CA LEU A 8 -4.29 -10.15 -39.50
C LEU A 8 -3.51 -10.50 -38.23
N ILE A 9 -2.98 -9.50 -37.52
CA ILE A 9 -2.22 -9.69 -36.27
C ILE A 9 -3.12 -10.25 -35.15
N ASP A 10 -4.36 -9.75 -35.02
CA ASP A 10 -5.30 -10.28 -34.02
C ASP A 10 -5.80 -11.69 -34.35
N ARG A 11 -5.88 -12.05 -35.65
CA ARG A 11 -6.29 -13.39 -36.08
C ARG A 11 -5.20 -14.42 -35.84
N ASP A 12 -3.94 -14.06 -36.08
CA ASP A 12 -2.81 -14.96 -35.87
C ASP A 12 -2.51 -15.16 -34.38
N ALA A 13 -2.71 -14.13 -33.54
CA ALA A 13 -2.64 -14.25 -32.08
C ALA A 13 -3.76 -15.15 -31.51
N ALA A 14 -4.99 -15.03 -32.03
CA ALA A 14 -6.11 -15.88 -31.63
C ALA A 14 -5.95 -17.35 -32.08
N LEU A 15 -5.36 -17.57 -33.26
CA LEU A 15 -5.02 -18.92 -33.74
C LEU A 15 -3.91 -19.55 -32.90
N ALA A 16 -2.88 -18.80 -32.53
CA ALA A 16 -1.81 -19.28 -31.65
C ALA A 16 -2.32 -19.64 -30.25
N GLN A 17 -3.23 -18.85 -29.67
CA GLN A 17 -3.88 -19.18 -28.39
C GLN A 17 -4.76 -20.43 -28.48
N ARG A 18 -5.51 -20.59 -29.58
CA ARG A 18 -6.36 -21.76 -29.79
C ARG A 18 -5.53 -23.04 -29.95
N ASP A 19 -4.44 -22.98 -30.72
CA ASP A 19 -3.58 -24.14 -30.97
C ASP A 19 -2.79 -24.53 -29.71
N ALA A 20 -2.40 -23.56 -28.87
CA ALA A 20 -1.84 -23.82 -27.54
C ALA A 20 -2.83 -24.54 -26.61
N ALA A 21 -4.10 -24.09 -26.58
CA ALA A 21 -5.15 -24.72 -25.77
C ALA A 21 -5.51 -26.15 -26.24
N ILE A 22 -5.50 -26.38 -27.56
CA ILE A 22 -5.69 -27.73 -28.12
C ILE A 22 -4.51 -28.64 -27.73
N ASN A 23 -3.28 -28.14 -27.80
CA ASN A 23 -2.09 -28.91 -27.42
C ASN A 23 -2.08 -29.24 -25.92
N GLU A 24 -2.46 -28.30 -25.04
CA GLU A 24 -2.62 -28.56 -23.60
C GLU A 24 -3.72 -29.58 -23.29
N ARG A 25 -4.85 -29.50 -23.98
CA ARG A 25 -5.95 -30.48 -23.86
C ARG A 25 -5.50 -31.86 -24.32
N ASP A 26 -4.78 -31.95 -25.43
CA ASP A 26 -4.33 -33.22 -25.99
C ASP A 26 -3.21 -33.84 -25.13
N ILE A 27 -2.34 -33.02 -24.51
CA ILE A 27 -1.39 -33.44 -23.47
C ILE A 27 -2.14 -33.95 -22.22
N ALA A 28 -3.20 -33.28 -21.79
CA ALA A 28 -4.01 -33.70 -20.64
C ALA A 28 -4.76 -35.01 -20.92
N LEU A 29 -5.32 -35.17 -22.12
CA LEU A 29 -5.98 -36.40 -22.56
C LEU A 29 -4.98 -37.56 -22.69
N ALA A 30 -3.78 -37.33 -23.22
CA ALA A 30 -2.71 -38.33 -23.22
C ALA A 30 -2.25 -38.72 -21.81
N LYS A 31 -2.30 -37.80 -20.85
CA LYS A 31 -2.01 -38.05 -19.43
C LYS A 31 -3.11 -38.88 -18.76
N VAL A 32 -4.37 -38.65 -19.12
CA VAL A 32 -5.53 -39.44 -18.66
C VAL A 32 -5.50 -40.85 -19.26
N ASP A 33 -5.17 -41.00 -20.54
CA ASP A 33 -5.02 -42.31 -21.21
C ASP A 33 -3.82 -43.11 -20.67
N PHE A 34 -2.74 -42.42 -20.29
CA PHE A 34 -1.60 -43.02 -19.60
C PHE A 34 -1.98 -43.53 -18.20
N LEU A 35 -2.77 -42.77 -17.44
CA LEU A 35 -3.27 -43.16 -16.11
C LEU A 35 -4.26 -44.34 -16.20
N GLN A 36 -5.11 -44.39 -17.23
CA GLN A 36 -6.06 -45.49 -17.45
C GLN A 36 -5.37 -46.81 -17.85
N ASN A 37 -4.14 -46.77 -18.36
CA ASN A 37 -3.38 -47.96 -18.77
C ASN A 37 -2.38 -48.47 -17.71
N THR A 38 -2.30 -47.84 -16.53
CA THR A 38 -1.48 -48.36 -15.42
C THR A 38 -2.23 -49.47 -14.65
N ARG A 39 -1.84 -50.72 -14.92
CA ARG A 39 -2.37 -51.91 -14.24
C ARG A 39 -1.88 -51.99 -12.79
N SER A 40 -2.63 -51.40 -11.86
CA SER A 40 -2.66 -51.87 -10.46
C SER A 40 -3.82 -51.28 -9.67
N TRP A 41 -5.06 -51.63 -10.04
CA TRP A 41 -6.18 -51.56 -9.11
C TRP A 41 -7.32 -52.51 -9.51
N ARG A 42 -7.08 -53.80 -9.33
CA ARG A 42 -8.14 -54.82 -9.24
C ARG A 42 -7.75 -55.73 -8.10
N PHE A 43 -8.35 -55.54 -6.92
CA PHE A 43 -8.94 -56.60 -6.12
C PHE A 43 -9.73 -55.98 -4.93
N THR A 44 -11.02 -56.36 -4.88
CA THR A 44 -11.95 -56.33 -3.73
C THR A 44 -12.71 -55.04 -3.37
N ARG A 45 -13.87 -54.87 -4.02
CA ARG A 45 -15.17 -54.49 -3.41
C ARG A 45 -15.96 -55.81 -3.14
N PRO A 46 -17.17 -55.86 -2.55
CA PRO A 46 -17.80 -55.15 -1.43
C PRO A 46 -18.60 -56.14 -0.52
N LEU A 47 -19.22 -55.68 0.59
CA LEU A 47 -20.53 -56.15 1.14
C LEU A 47 -20.74 -55.60 2.56
N ARG A 48 -21.78 -54.78 2.75
CA ARG A 48 -22.71 -54.72 3.92
C ARG A 48 -23.29 -53.31 4.12
N SER A 49 -24.31 -52.99 3.36
CA SER A 49 -25.28 -51.92 3.69
C SER A 49 -26.70 -52.32 3.28
N LEU A 50 -27.08 -53.57 3.58
CA LEU A 50 -28.44 -54.04 3.38
C LEU A 50 -28.87 -54.99 4.50
N PHE A 51 -29.01 -54.50 5.74
CA PHE A 51 -29.73 -55.21 6.82
C PHE A 51 -30.05 -54.36 8.07
N ARG A 52 -30.61 -53.16 7.91
CA ARG A 52 -31.16 -52.43 9.07
C ARG A 52 -32.41 -51.58 8.81
N VAL A 53 -33.27 -52.05 7.89
CA VAL A 53 -34.63 -51.51 7.67
C VAL A 53 -35.72 -52.56 7.98
N MET A 54 -35.41 -53.62 8.73
CA MET A 54 -36.44 -54.56 9.20
C MET A 54 -36.20 -55.03 10.63
N ARG A 55 -36.56 -54.19 11.61
CA ARG A 55 -37.02 -54.67 12.91
C ARG A 55 -37.70 -53.54 13.68
N HIS A 56 -39.01 -53.74 13.91
CA HIS A 56 -39.96 -52.92 14.67
C HIS A 56 -40.55 -51.74 13.87
N GLY A 57 -41.82 -51.73 13.45
CA GLY A 57 -42.98 -52.53 13.84
C GLY A 57 -44.13 -51.55 14.14
N PHE A 58 -45.12 -51.51 13.25
CA PHE A 58 -46.34 -50.71 13.37
C PHE A 58 -47.09 -51.01 14.67
N ALA A 59 -47.47 -49.97 15.41
CA ALA A 59 -48.57 -49.97 16.37
C ALA A 59 -49.30 -48.61 16.29
N ALA A 60 -50.62 -48.66 16.42
CA ALA A 60 -51.57 -47.62 16.05
C ALA A 60 -51.85 -46.58 17.16
N ALA A 61 -52.15 -45.36 16.70
CA ALA A 61 -53.06 -44.32 17.21
C ALA A 61 -53.08 -43.98 18.72
N GLU A 62 -52.63 -42.75 19.02
CA GLU A 62 -53.28 -41.82 19.95
C GLU A 62 -53.00 -40.38 19.48
N GLU A 63 -54.05 -39.56 19.35
CA GLU A 63 -53.98 -38.16 18.94
C GLU A 63 -53.29 -37.31 20.02
N LEU A 64 -52.22 -36.60 19.64
CA LEU A 64 -51.57 -35.57 20.45
C LEU A 64 -51.98 -34.18 19.91
N PRO A 65 -52.18 -33.16 20.78
CA PRO A 65 -52.67 -31.86 20.36
C PRO A 65 -51.64 -31.12 19.49
N GLU A 66 -52.13 -30.33 18.53
CA GLU A 66 -51.31 -29.53 17.62
C GLU A 66 -50.28 -28.66 18.36
N PRO A 67 -48.99 -28.69 17.97
CA PRO A 67 -48.02 -27.71 18.45
C PRO A 67 -48.32 -26.35 17.83
N ALA A 68 -48.29 -25.31 18.67
CA ALA A 68 -48.43 -23.92 18.28
C ALA A 68 -47.50 -23.60 17.09
N ALA A 69 -48.02 -22.84 16.12
CA ALA A 69 -47.36 -22.48 14.88
C ALA A 69 -45.89 -22.10 15.09
N ALA A 70 -44.99 -22.96 14.62
CA ALA A 70 -43.58 -22.62 14.50
C ALA A 70 -43.45 -21.37 13.61
N LEU A 71 -42.70 -20.39 14.07
CA LEU A 71 -42.25 -19.25 13.27
C LEU A 71 -41.56 -19.79 12.01
N VAL A 72 -42.26 -19.78 10.88
CA VAL A 72 -41.68 -20.09 9.58
C VAL A 72 -40.84 -18.89 9.17
N TYR A 73 -39.53 -18.97 9.41
CA TYR A 73 -38.59 -18.03 8.80
C TYR A 73 -38.65 -18.20 7.27
N PRO A 74 -38.72 -17.10 6.50
CA PRO A 74 -38.60 -17.19 5.05
C PRO A 74 -37.27 -17.85 4.69
N ALA A 75 -37.29 -18.78 3.74
CA ALA A 75 -36.08 -19.44 3.26
C ALA A 75 -35.07 -18.38 2.80
N ALA A 76 -33.89 -18.37 3.41
CA ALA A 76 -32.79 -17.54 2.96
C ALA A 76 -32.47 -17.89 1.48
N PRO A 77 -32.08 -16.92 0.63
CA PRO A 77 -31.53 -17.24 -0.68
C PRO A 77 -30.41 -18.27 -0.52
N GLU A 78 -30.31 -19.22 -1.45
CA GLU A 78 -29.28 -20.25 -1.37
C GLU A 78 -27.91 -19.59 -1.20
N PRO A 79 -27.14 -19.93 -0.14
CA PRO A 79 -25.84 -19.33 0.09
C PRO A 79 -24.95 -19.63 -1.12
N LEU A 80 -24.13 -18.65 -1.50
CA LEU A 80 -23.16 -18.85 -2.58
C LEU A 80 -22.35 -20.13 -2.31
N PRO A 81 -22.05 -20.91 -3.37
CA PRO A 81 -21.25 -22.11 -3.20
C PRO A 81 -19.92 -21.75 -2.54
N ASN A 82 -19.61 -22.44 -1.45
CA ASN A 82 -18.35 -22.26 -0.75
C ASN A 82 -17.24 -22.98 -1.53
N VAL A 83 -16.60 -22.27 -2.46
CA VAL A 83 -15.52 -22.81 -3.30
C VAL A 83 -14.25 -22.91 -2.45
N GLU A 84 -13.52 -24.03 -2.55
CA GLU A 84 -12.24 -24.19 -1.88
C GLU A 84 -11.27 -23.07 -2.28
N ALA A 85 -10.74 -22.36 -1.28
CA ALA A 85 -9.74 -21.33 -1.43
C ALA A 85 -8.39 -21.81 -0.90
N GLU A 86 -7.34 -21.55 -1.67
CA GLU A 86 -5.97 -21.82 -1.24
C GLU A 86 -5.44 -20.68 -0.36
N PRO A 87 -4.62 -20.97 0.66
CA PRO A 87 -3.92 -19.95 1.44
C PRO A 87 -3.11 -18.97 0.56
N ASP A 88 -3.39 -17.67 0.66
CA ASP A 88 -2.60 -16.59 0.07
C ASP A 88 -2.20 -15.60 1.16
N PHE A 89 -0.98 -15.74 1.68
CA PHE A 89 -0.42 -14.86 2.71
C PHE A 89 0.22 -13.59 2.12
N THR A 90 0.09 -13.34 0.81
CA THR A 90 0.60 -12.11 0.21
C THR A 90 -0.26 -10.90 0.61
N THR A 91 0.36 -9.93 1.28
CA THR A 91 -0.29 -8.67 1.63
C THR A 91 -0.29 -7.74 0.42
N LYS A 92 -1.42 -7.67 -0.30
CA LYS A 92 -1.59 -6.82 -1.50
C LYS A 92 -2.33 -5.52 -1.20
N GLY A 93 -3.08 -5.45 -0.10
CA GLY A 93 -3.82 -4.25 0.27
C GLY A 93 -2.85 -3.12 0.62
N ARG A 94 -2.78 -2.10 -0.24
CA ARG A 94 -1.97 -0.89 -0.05
C ARG A 94 -2.79 0.32 -0.41
N LEU A 95 -2.61 1.41 0.32
CA LEU A 95 -3.00 2.74 -0.16
C LEU A 95 -2.26 3.06 -1.47
N ASP A 96 -2.85 3.92 -2.28
CA ASP A 96 -2.23 4.40 -3.52
C ASP A 96 -1.27 5.57 -3.25
N ILE A 97 -0.22 5.69 -4.06
CA ILE A 97 0.70 6.82 -4.00
C ILE A 97 0.37 7.78 -5.13
N LEU A 98 -0.04 9.01 -4.78
CA LEU A 98 -0.13 10.12 -5.71
C LEU A 98 1.16 10.93 -5.59
N CYS A 99 2.12 10.64 -6.46
CA CYS A 99 3.41 11.33 -6.49
C CYS A 99 3.32 12.58 -7.36
N PHE A 100 3.20 13.73 -6.73
CA PHE A 100 3.28 15.05 -7.35
C PHE A 100 4.73 15.42 -7.62
N ALA A 101 5.21 14.97 -8.77
CA ALA A 101 6.62 14.97 -9.14
C ALA A 101 7.14 16.36 -9.54
N ASN A 102 8.44 16.56 -9.40
CA ASN A 102 9.17 17.72 -9.91
C ASN A 102 9.73 17.50 -11.33
N ILE A 103 10.03 16.25 -11.69
CA ILE A 103 10.61 15.85 -12.99
C ILE A 103 9.89 14.64 -13.57
N GLU A 104 10.00 14.43 -14.88
CA GLU A 104 9.46 13.27 -15.58
C GLU A 104 10.14 11.96 -15.16
N TRP A 105 9.45 10.84 -15.36
CA TRP A 105 10.00 9.52 -15.06
C TRP A 105 11.27 9.24 -15.87
N ALA A 106 11.23 9.58 -17.16
CA ALA A 106 12.33 9.35 -18.10
C ALA A 106 13.44 10.40 -18.05
N ALA A 107 13.33 11.44 -17.20
CA ALA A 107 14.30 12.54 -17.13
C ALA A 107 15.66 12.06 -16.58
N ARG A 108 15.88 12.17 -15.27
CA ARG A 108 17.06 11.58 -14.62
C ARG A 108 16.63 10.70 -13.48
N PHE A 109 17.04 9.44 -13.53
CA PHE A 109 16.72 8.46 -12.50
C PHE A 109 17.48 8.78 -11.21
N GLN A 110 16.80 9.38 -10.24
CA GLN A 110 17.36 9.82 -8.96
C GLN A 110 16.37 9.49 -7.84
N ARG A 111 16.48 10.17 -6.69
CA ARG A 111 15.66 9.96 -5.49
C ARG A 111 14.15 9.84 -5.79
N PRO A 112 13.50 10.73 -6.58
CA PRO A 112 12.07 10.59 -6.90
C PRO A 112 11.73 9.21 -7.47
N GLN A 113 12.41 8.81 -8.54
CA GLN A 113 12.14 7.55 -9.21
C GLN A 113 12.54 6.35 -8.35
N GLN A 114 13.68 6.44 -7.64
CA GLN A 114 14.18 5.39 -6.75
C GLN A 114 13.18 5.07 -5.63
N LEU A 115 12.70 6.09 -4.92
CA LEU A 115 11.73 5.89 -3.84
C LEU A 115 10.39 5.36 -4.37
N MET A 116 9.91 5.91 -5.50
CA MET A 116 8.69 5.44 -6.13
C MET A 116 8.80 4.00 -6.65
N SER A 117 9.97 3.59 -7.16
CA SER A 117 10.27 2.19 -7.49
C SER A 117 10.24 1.28 -6.27
N GLN A 118 10.70 1.74 -5.10
CA GLN A 118 10.59 0.97 -3.86
C GLN A 118 9.14 0.83 -3.39
N PHE A 119 8.30 1.87 -3.49
CA PHE A 119 6.87 1.72 -3.24
C PHE A 119 6.24 0.68 -4.18
N ALA A 120 6.49 0.80 -5.48
CA ALA A 120 5.91 -0.09 -6.48
C ALA A 120 6.31 -1.56 -6.28
N SER A 121 7.59 -1.82 -5.96
CA SER A 121 8.10 -3.16 -5.69
C SER A 121 7.55 -3.77 -4.40
N ASN A 122 7.05 -2.94 -3.47
CA ASN A 122 6.39 -3.35 -2.23
C ASN A 122 4.85 -3.36 -2.34
N GLY A 123 4.32 -3.38 -3.57
CA GLY A 123 2.91 -3.62 -3.88
C GLY A 123 2.02 -2.38 -3.95
N TYR A 124 2.58 -1.17 -3.82
CA TYR A 124 1.81 0.06 -3.98
C TYR A 124 1.59 0.35 -5.46
N ARG A 125 0.43 0.89 -5.84
CA ARG A 125 0.30 1.55 -7.16
C ARG A 125 0.78 2.99 -7.01
N VAL A 126 1.64 3.42 -7.94
CA VAL A 126 2.18 4.77 -7.97
C VAL A 126 1.64 5.50 -9.19
N PHE A 127 0.92 6.58 -8.95
CA PHE A 127 0.51 7.54 -9.96
C PHE A 127 1.48 8.72 -9.91
N TYR A 128 2.44 8.72 -10.83
CA TYR A 128 3.53 9.68 -10.93
C TYR A 128 3.10 10.87 -11.79
N ILE A 129 2.56 11.90 -11.14
CA ILE A 129 1.92 13.06 -11.77
C ILE A 129 2.99 14.10 -12.13
N VAL A 130 3.12 14.42 -13.41
CA VAL A 130 4.18 15.30 -13.94
C VAL A 130 3.65 16.70 -14.32
N PRO A 131 4.41 17.77 -14.03
CA PRO A 131 3.99 19.16 -14.30
C PRO A 131 4.29 19.61 -15.73
N SER A 132 5.02 18.83 -16.52
CA SER A 132 5.52 19.20 -17.85
C SER A 132 4.66 18.70 -19.00
N SER A 133 3.87 17.65 -18.79
CA SER A 133 3.06 17.02 -19.84
C SER A 133 1.57 17.30 -19.67
N VAL A 134 0.86 17.46 -20.78
CA VAL A 134 -0.61 17.54 -20.85
C VAL A 134 -1.15 16.42 -21.74
N PRO A 135 -2.38 15.94 -21.50
CA PRO A 135 -3.03 14.94 -22.35
C PRO A 135 -3.47 15.54 -23.70
N GLU A 136 -4.00 14.70 -24.60
CA GLU A 136 -4.51 15.18 -25.90
C GLU A 136 -5.75 16.09 -25.71
N GLN A 137 -6.06 16.88 -26.74
CA GLN A 137 -7.19 17.81 -26.64
C GLN A 137 -8.50 17.07 -26.42
N GLY A 138 -9.21 17.41 -25.35
CA GLY A 138 -10.49 16.79 -24.96
C GLY A 138 -10.35 15.69 -23.90
N GLU A 139 -9.15 15.18 -23.65
CA GLU A 139 -8.89 14.23 -22.57
C GLU A 139 -8.68 14.96 -21.23
N LEU A 140 -9.17 14.36 -20.14
CA LEU A 140 -8.96 14.88 -18.78
C LEU A 140 -7.59 14.49 -18.22
N TYR A 141 -7.11 13.29 -18.55
CA TYR A 141 -5.79 12.81 -18.16
C TYR A 141 -5.29 11.76 -19.17
N ARG A 142 -3.97 11.55 -19.20
CA ARG A 142 -3.31 10.44 -19.90
C ARG A 142 -2.49 9.65 -18.89
N LEU A 143 -2.62 8.32 -18.94
CA LEU A 143 -1.93 7.39 -18.06
C LEU A 143 -0.97 6.53 -18.89
N THR A 144 0.31 6.48 -18.51
CA THR A 144 1.35 5.70 -19.22
C THR A 144 2.09 4.80 -18.24
N SER A 145 2.03 3.48 -18.45
CA SER A 145 2.80 2.52 -17.64
C SER A 145 4.28 2.64 -17.96
N VAL A 146 5.09 3.10 -17.00
CA VAL A 146 6.54 3.32 -17.18
C VAL A 146 7.39 2.27 -16.46
N ALA A 147 6.80 1.58 -15.48
CA ALA A 147 7.36 0.41 -14.80
C ALA A 147 6.22 -0.40 -14.17
N PRO A 148 6.44 -1.66 -13.72
CA PRO A 148 5.43 -2.41 -13.00
C PRO A 148 4.88 -1.60 -11.81
N ASN A 149 3.55 -1.46 -11.75
CA ASN A 149 2.82 -0.65 -10.76
C ASN A 149 3.15 0.86 -10.72
N ILE A 150 3.82 1.41 -11.75
CA ILE A 150 4.09 2.85 -11.86
C ILE A 150 3.50 3.39 -13.15
N PHE A 151 2.65 4.39 -12.98
CA PHE A 151 1.93 5.04 -14.04
C PHE A 151 2.28 6.52 -14.05
N GLU A 152 2.97 6.99 -15.09
CA GLU A 152 3.15 8.41 -15.32
C GLU A 152 1.81 9.02 -15.75
N VAL A 153 1.43 10.14 -15.12
CA VAL A 153 0.13 10.79 -15.31
C VAL A 153 0.32 12.22 -15.79
N ALA A 154 -0.26 12.52 -16.96
CA ALA A 154 -0.41 13.88 -17.45
C ALA A 154 -1.85 14.35 -17.23
N LEU A 155 -2.04 15.47 -16.50
CA LEU A 155 -3.36 16.01 -16.17
C LEU A 155 -3.71 17.22 -17.06
N GLN A 156 -4.97 17.32 -17.47
CA GLN A 156 -5.47 18.47 -18.23
C GLN A 156 -5.34 19.77 -17.42
N ARG A 157 -4.79 20.80 -18.07
CA ARG A 157 -4.66 22.17 -17.54
C ARG A 157 -4.39 23.16 -18.69
N GLY A 158 -4.51 24.46 -18.41
CA GLY A 158 -4.06 25.51 -19.32
C GLY A 158 -2.53 25.60 -19.40
N ALA A 159 -2.02 26.28 -20.43
CA ALA A 159 -0.58 26.44 -20.65
C ALA A 159 0.08 27.18 -19.47
N GLN A 160 1.02 26.52 -18.80
CA GLN A 160 1.87 27.11 -17.75
C GLN A 160 3.23 26.41 -17.78
N GLU A 161 4.26 27.10 -18.27
CA GLU A 161 5.59 26.51 -18.53
C GLU A 161 6.59 26.71 -17.37
N ALA A 162 6.32 27.61 -16.43
CA ALA A 162 7.25 27.99 -15.36
C ALA A 162 6.82 27.50 -13.96
N TYR A 163 6.63 26.18 -13.79
CA TYR A 163 6.18 25.58 -12.53
C TYR A 163 7.24 25.59 -11.40
N TYR A 164 8.49 25.95 -11.72
CA TYR A 164 9.54 26.26 -10.73
C TYR A 164 9.49 27.72 -10.23
N GLU A 165 8.86 28.62 -10.99
CA GLU A 165 8.83 30.05 -10.67
C GLU A 165 7.48 30.53 -10.11
N LYS A 166 6.41 29.82 -10.43
CA LYS A 166 5.02 30.25 -10.20
C LYS A 166 4.25 29.19 -9.43
N THR A 167 3.15 29.61 -8.82
CA THR A 167 2.16 28.71 -8.21
C THR A 167 1.07 28.32 -9.20
N VAL A 168 0.26 27.32 -8.87
CA VAL A 168 -0.90 26.91 -9.65
C VAL A 168 -1.94 28.04 -9.67
N THR A 169 -2.38 28.47 -10.86
CA THR A 169 -3.45 29.48 -10.97
C THR A 169 -4.80 28.91 -10.54
N PRO A 170 -5.78 29.74 -10.13
CA PRO A 170 -7.11 29.26 -9.78
C PRO A 170 -7.78 28.43 -10.89
N GLU A 171 -7.60 28.79 -12.16
CA GLU A 171 -8.16 28.07 -13.31
C GLU A 171 -7.50 26.70 -13.48
N ASN A 172 -6.16 26.65 -13.37
CA ASN A 172 -5.41 25.39 -13.44
C ASN A 172 -5.70 24.50 -12.24
N HIS A 173 -5.88 25.07 -11.06
CA HIS A 173 -6.28 24.34 -9.85
C HIS A 173 -7.60 23.60 -10.06
N GLN A 174 -8.62 24.28 -10.58
CA GLN A 174 -9.91 23.66 -10.89
C GLN A 174 -9.79 22.59 -11.99
N ALA A 175 -9.01 22.84 -13.04
CA ALA A 175 -8.80 21.86 -14.11
C ALA A 175 -8.12 20.58 -13.59
N LEU A 176 -7.07 20.75 -12.79
CA LEU A 176 -6.33 19.65 -12.16
C LEU A 176 -7.22 18.83 -11.23
N LEU A 177 -8.05 19.47 -10.40
CA LEU A 177 -8.98 18.76 -9.52
C LEU A 177 -10.03 17.96 -10.30
N ARG A 178 -10.55 18.48 -11.42
CA ARG A 178 -11.46 17.72 -12.29
C ARG A 178 -10.77 16.52 -12.94
N ALA A 179 -9.55 16.70 -13.43
CA ALA A 179 -8.75 15.62 -14.01
C ALA A 179 -8.42 14.53 -12.98
N LEU A 180 -8.05 14.92 -11.76
CA LEU A 180 -7.81 14.02 -10.65
C LEU A 180 -9.08 13.29 -10.22
N ALA A 181 -10.22 13.96 -10.14
CA ALA A 181 -11.49 13.30 -9.81
C ALA A 181 -11.84 12.19 -10.81
N ALA A 182 -11.61 12.42 -12.11
CA ALA A 182 -11.77 11.40 -13.14
C ALA A 182 -10.78 10.23 -12.95
N LEU A 183 -9.49 10.52 -12.76
CA LEU A 183 -8.48 9.49 -12.49
C LEU A 183 -8.82 8.65 -11.24
N VAL A 184 -9.23 9.31 -10.16
CA VAL A 184 -9.60 8.66 -8.89
C VAL A 184 -10.79 7.73 -9.06
N ALA A 185 -11.81 8.16 -9.82
CA ALA A 185 -12.95 7.32 -10.15
C ALA A 185 -12.55 6.15 -11.06
N ASP A 186 -11.86 6.41 -12.17
CA ASP A 186 -11.52 5.38 -13.15
C ASP A 186 -10.56 4.32 -12.57
N MET A 187 -9.63 4.74 -11.72
CA MET A 187 -8.64 3.86 -11.09
C MET A 187 -9.07 3.33 -9.72
N GLN A 188 -10.29 3.67 -9.27
CA GLN A 188 -10.88 3.25 -7.99
C GLN A 188 -9.95 3.55 -6.80
N ILE A 189 -9.40 4.76 -6.75
CA ILE A 189 -8.49 5.19 -5.67
C ILE A 189 -9.32 5.52 -4.43
N ARG A 190 -9.26 4.64 -3.42
CA ARG A 190 -10.00 4.80 -2.17
C ARG A 190 -9.23 5.62 -1.16
N THR A 191 -7.99 5.21 -0.91
CA THR A 191 -7.09 5.81 0.07
C THR A 191 -5.76 6.07 -0.57
N ALA A 192 -5.29 7.30 -0.46
CA ALA A 192 -4.03 7.70 -1.07
C ALA A 192 -3.15 8.51 -0.11
N LEU A 193 -1.85 8.48 -0.39
CA LEU A 193 -0.85 9.40 0.14
C LEU A 193 -0.43 10.35 -0.98
N SER A 194 -0.60 11.65 -0.75
CA SER A 194 -0.06 12.68 -1.65
C SER A 194 1.41 12.91 -1.31
N VAL A 195 2.32 12.35 -2.11
CA VAL A 195 3.77 12.59 -1.98
C VAL A 195 4.12 13.78 -2.86
N VAL A 196 4.55 14.88 -2.26
CA VAL A 196 4.86 16.13 -2.95
C VAL A 196 6.37 16.31 -3.03
N HIS A 197 6.90 16.55 -4.24
CA HIS A 197 8.32 16.82 -4.44
C HIS A 197 8.64 18.31 -4.60
N ILE A 198 7.65 19.12 -5.00
CA ILE A 198 7.81 20.56 -5.21
C ILE A 198 6.54 21.31 -4.79
N ALA A 199 6.72 22.48 -4.17
CA ALA A 199 5.63 23.25 -3.58
C ALA A 199 4.58 23.74 -4.59
N TYR A 200 4.86 23.68 -5.89
CA TYR A 200 3.91 23.99 -6.98
C TYR A 200 2.59 23.22 -6.79
N TRP A 201 2.68 21.97 -6.33
CA TRP A 201 1.54 21.08 -6.16
C TRP A 201 0.78 21.27 -4.84
N SER A 202 1.27 22.12 -3.93
CA SER A 202 0.68 22.33 -2.60
C SER A 202 -0.82 22.63 -2.65
N PRO A 203 -1.32 23.58 -3.47
CA PRO A 203 -2.76 23.88 -3.52
C PRO A 203 -3.63 22.68 -3.91
N VAL A 204 -3.10 21.80 -4.77
CA VAL A 204 -3.80 20.60 -5.24
C VAL A 204 -3.82 19.53 -4.15
N ALA A 205 -2.66 19.24 -3.54
CA ALA A 205 -2.55 18.26 -2.45
C ALA A 205 -3.42 18.65 -1.23
N LEU A 206 -3.42 19.93 -0.85
CA LEU A 206 -4.27 20.45 0.23
C LEU A 206 -5.77 20.28 -0.07
N SER A 207 -6.17 20.45 -1.33
CA SER A 207 -7.55 20.25 -1.75
C SER A 207 -7.95 18.77 -1.74
N LEU A 208 -7.06 17.86 -2.16
CA LEU A 208 -7.31 16.43 -2.05
C LEU A 208 -7.47 15.98 -0.60
N ARG A 209 -6.66 16.52 0.33
CA ARG A 209 -6.86 16.28 1.77
C ARG A 209 -8.22 16.77 2.25
N ALA A 210 -8.65 17.96 1.84
CA ALA A 210 -9.96 18.50 2.24
C ALA A 210 -11.13 17.65 1.69
N LEU A 211 -11.01 17.15 0.45
CA LEU A 211 -12.06 16.37 -0.21
C LEU A 211 -12.11 14.90 0.24
N HIS A 212 -10.96 14.28 0.47
CA HIS A 212 -10.84 12.84 0.69
C HIS A 212 -10.24 12.45 2.04
N GLY A 213 -9.70 13.40 2.81
CA GLY A 213 -8.97 13.10 4.05
C GLY A 213 -7.59 12.47 3.84
N TRP A 214 -7.08 12.43 2.60
CA TRP A 214 -5.79 11.84 2.26
C TRP A 214 -4.62 12.62 2.85
N ARG A 215 -3.62 11.88 3.34
CA ARG A 215 -2.45 12.46 4.01
C ARG A 215 -1.50 13.08 2.99
N ILE A 216 -0.77 14.09 3.44
CA ILE A 216 0.25 14.79 2.64
C ILE A 216 1.62 14.47 3.21
N HIS A 217 2.49 13.94 2.37
CA HIS A 217 3.90 13.76 2.64
C HIS A 217 4.70 14.70 1.73
N TYR A 218 5.43 15.65 2.32
CA TYR A 218 6.37 16.48 1.57
C TYR A 218 7.79 15.87 1.67
N ASP A 219 8.38 15.51 0.54
CA ASP A 219 9.79 15.09 0.46
C ASP A 219 10.65 16.27 -0.01
N CYS A 220 11.21 17.01 0.95
CA CYS A 220 12.07 18.16 0.73
C CYS A 220 13.51 17.67 0.44
N MET A 221 13.82 17.60 -0.85
CA MET A 221 15.06 16.98 -1.34
C MET A 221 16.25 17.93 -1.39
N ASP A 222 15.98 19.22 -1.56
CA ASP A 222 16.99 20.26 -1.77
C ASP A 222 16.55 21.53 -1.03
N ASP A 223 17.50 22.44 -0.79
CA ASP A 223 17.14 23.79 -0.38
C ASP A 223 16.75 24.61 -1.61
N TRP A 224 15.46 24.85 -1.78
CA TRP A 224 14.93 25.63 -2.90
C TRP A 224 15.30 27.11 -2.80
N ASP A 225 15.62 27.60 -1.59
CA ASP A 225 16.03 28.98 -1.36
C ASP A 225 17.41 29.24 -2.00
N GLY A 226 17.43 30.14 -2.98
CA GLY A 226 18.62 30.45 -3.78
C GLY A 226 18.89 29.49 -4.93
N PHE A 227 18.06 28.46 -5.14
CA PHE A 227 18.19 27.57 -6.31
C PHE A 227 17.85 28.34 -7.60
N PRO A 228 18.64 28.23 -8.68
CA PRO A 228 18.36 28.92 -9.93
C PRO A 228 16.96 28.60 -10.45
N ASN A 229 16.23 29.62 -10.92
CA ASN A 229 14.87 29.51 -11.46
C ASN A 229 13.78 29.10 -10.46
N ILE A 230 14.03 29.19 -9.14
CA ILE A 230 12.99 29.12 -8.12
C ILE A 230 12.45 30.52 -7.82
N GLY A 231 11.14 30.71 -7.99
CA GLY A 231 10.49 32.00 -7.75
C GLY A 231 10.04 32.18 -6.30
N GLU A 232 10.06 33.42 -5.82
CA GLU A 232 9.55 33.80 -4.48
C GLU A 232 8.13 33.28 -4.18
N PRO A 233 7.17 33.24 -5.14
CA PRO A 233 5.87 32.64 -4.89
C PRO A 233 5.96 31.16 -4.46
N LEU A 234 6.89 30.40 -5.03
CA LEU A 234 7.08 28.99 -4.71
C LEU A 234 7.70 28.81 -3.32
N LEU A 235 8.65 29.66 -2.94
CA LEU A 235 9.25 29.65 -1.59
C LEU A 235 8.21 30.01 -0.51
N SER A 236 7.30 30.93 -0.80
CA SER A 236 6.17 31.21 0.07
C SER A 236 5.23 30.01 0.18
N GLU A 237 4.97 29.31 -0.93
CA GLU A 237 4.12 28.12 -0.95
C GLU A 237 4.77 26.94 -0.21
N GLU A 238 6.10 26.79 -0.26
CA GLU A 238 6.82 25.76 0.47
C GLU A 238 6.62 25.90 1.98
N LYS A 239 6.65 27.13 2.52
CA LYS A 239 6.36 27.39 3.94
C LYS A 239 4.95 26.94 4.33
N THR A 240 3.98 27.17 3.45
CA THR A 240 2.60 26.67 3.62
C THR A 240 2.58 25.14 3.65
N LEU A 241 3.28 24.50 2.70
CA LEU A 241 3.35 23.05 2.60
C LEU A 241 4.03 22.41 3.83
N ILE A 242 5.14 22.98 4.31
CA ILE A 242 5.85 22.53 5.52
C ILE A 242 4.96 22.59 6.75
N ALA A 243 4.21 23.69 6.91
CA ALA A 243 3.31 23.86 8.04
C ALA A 243 2.10 22.91 8.01
N GLN A 244 1.70 22.45 6.82
CA GLN A 244 0.47 21.69 6.63
C GLN A 244 0.68 20.22 6.29
N ALA A 245 1.86 19.78 5.86
CA ALA A 245 2.11 18.38 5.57
C ALA A 245 1.97 17.50 6.83
N ASP A 246 1.36 16.32 6.68
CA ASP A 246 1.24 15.33 7.75
C ASP A 246 2.60 14.66 8.05
N LEU A 247 3.48 14.61 7.05
CA LEU A 247 4.87 14.12 7.14
C LEU A 247 5.79 15.02 6.32
N LEU A 248 6.92 15.40 6.91
CA LEU A 248 8.04 16.03 6.20
C LEU A 248 9.24 15.06 6.22
N THR A 249 9.75 14.70 5.06
CA THR A 249 11.07 14.08 4.95
C THR A 249 12.06 15.07 4.35
N VAL A 250 13.29 15.04 4.85
CA VAL A 250 14.38 15.88 4.36
C VAL A 250 15.58 15.02 4.00
N SER A 251 16.32 15.39 2.96
CA SER A 251 17.49 14.63 2.48
C SER A 251 18.78 14.92 3.25
N ALA A 252 18.90 16.10 3.89
CA ALA A 252 20.15 16.58 4.49
C ALA A 252 19.93 17.12 5.92
N ALA A 253 20.98 17.09 6.74
CA ALA A 253 20.95 17.54 8.12
C ALA A 253 20.68 19.05 8.25
N LEU A 254 21.15 19.87 7.31
CA LEU A 254 20.84 21.30 7.30
C LEU A 254 19.37 21.59 6.99
N LEU A 255 18.75 20.84 6.06
CA LEU A 255 17.31 20.90 5.82
C LEU A 255 16.54 20.47 7.06
N TYR A 256 17.01 19.43 7.76
CA TYR A 256 16.42 19.01 9.03
C TYR A 256 16.44 20.14 10.05
N GLN A 257 17.60 20.77 10.27
CA GLN A 257 17.74 21.90 11.19
C GLN A 257 16.88 23.09 10.79
N LYS A 258 16.76 23.37 9.48
CA LYS A 258 15.94 24.44 8.92
C LYS A 258 14.45 24.20 9.20
N TRP A 259 13.95 23.00 8.95
CA TRP A 259 12.51 22.74 8.88
C TRP A 259 11.91 22.01 10.08
N CYS A 260 12.67 21.24 10.86
CA CYS A 260 12.12 20.46 11.96
C CYS A 260 11.50 21.31 13.09
N ALA A 261 11.84 22.59 13.18
CA ALA A 261 11.23 23.52 14.12
C ALA A 261 9.77 23.88 13.76
N TYR A 262 9.37 23.69 12.49
CA TYR A 262 8.07 24.11 11.97
C TYR A 262 7.04 22.96 11.92
N THR A 263 7.50 21.70 12.02
CA THR A 263 6.61 20.54 12.04
C THR A 263 7.14 19.45 12.97
N PRO A 264 6.30 18.90 13.88
CA PRO A 264 6.73 17.85 14.80
C PRO A 264 6.99 16.50 14.13
N ARG A 265 6.62 16.33 12.84
CA ARG A 265 6.79 15.10 12.06
C ARG A 265 7.79 15.29 10.92
N CYS A 266 8.96 15.83 11.26
CA CYS A 266 10.10 15.94 10.37
C CYS A 266 11.06 14.74 10.56
N VAL A 267 11.40 14.03 9.48
CA VAL A 267 12.28 12.87 9.49
C VAL A 267 13.44 13.07 8.51
N LEU A 268 14.66 12.84 8.97
CA LEU A 268 15.85 12.85 8.11
C LEU A 268 15.97 11.53 7.36
N VAL A 269 15.75 11.56 6.04
CA VAL A 269 15.87 10.42 5.13
C VAL A 269 16.87 10.77 4.04
N ARG A 270 18.14 10.46 4.31
CA ARG A 270 19.26 10.67 3.38
C ARG A 270 19.06 9.93 2.06
N ASN A 271 19.77 10.39 1.04
CA ASN A 271 19.94 9.67 -0.22
C ASN A 271 20.69 8.35 -0.01
N ALA A 272 20.70 7.56 -1.07
CA ALA A 272 21.13 6.17 -1.04
C ALA A 272 21.57 5.71 -2.45
N VAL A 273 21.92 4.43 -2.57
CA VAL A 273 22.25 3.76 -3.82
C VAL A 273 21.36 2.51 -3.99
N ASP A 274 21.13 2.10 -5.25
CA ASP A 274 20.69 0.73 -5.53
C ASP A 274 21.93 -0.18 -5.49
N PHE A 275 22.28 -0.67 -4.29
CA PHE A 275 23.57 -1.31 -4.07
C PHE A 275 23.68 -2.61 -4.88
N ALA A 276 22.62 -3.41 -4.89
CA ALA A 276 22.60 -4.67 -5.63
C ALA A 276 22.79 -4.43 -7.13
N PHE A 277 22.09 -3.44 -7.70
CA PHE A 277 22.23 -3.07 -9.10
C PHE A 277 23.67 -2.67 -9.44
N PHE A 278 24.26 -1.72 -8.71
CA PHE A 278 25.62 -1.28 -8.99
C PHE A 278 26.66 -2.39 -8.82
N ARG A 279 26.54 -3.23 -7.77
CA ARG A 279 27.46 -4.36 -7.56
C ARG A 279 27.38 -5.41 -8.66
N GLN A 280 26.20 -5.62 -9.25
CA GLN A 280 26.01 -6.60 -10.32
C GLN A 280 26.46 -6.08 -11.69
N HIS A 281 26.35 -4.77 -11.92
CA HIS A 281 26.54 -4.18 -13.26
C HIS A 281 27.84 -3.36 -13.41
N CYS A 282 28.57 -3.09 -12.31
CA CYS A 282 29.91 -2.49 -12.36
C CYS A 282 30.95 -3.59 -12.58
N PHE A 283 31.24 -3.89 -13.84
CA PHE A 283 32.21 -4.92 -14.25
C PHE A 283 33.06 -4.44 -15.43
N THR A 284 34.22 -5.07 -15.60
CA THR A 284 35.17 -4.78 -16.68
C THR A 284 34.52 -4.85 -18.05
N ASN A 285 34.61 -3.76 -18.79
CA ASN A 285 33.98 -3.59 -20.10
C ASN A 285 34.85 -2.67 -20.99
N ASP A 286 34.39 -2.36 -22.21
CA ASP A 286 35.15 -1.64 -23.23
C ASP A 286 34.59 -0.23 -23.56
N VAL A 287 33.63 0.31 -22.80
CA VAL A 287 32.94 1.58 -23.13
C VAL A 287 33.85 2.81 -23.13
N LEU A 288 34.99 2.74 -22.45
CA LEU A 288 36.08 3.74 -22.48
C LEU A 288 37.43 3.10 -22.86
N SER A 289 37.40 2.02 -23.62
CA SER A 289 38.62 1.37 -24.11
C SER A 289 39.39 2.29 -25.07
N GLY A 290 40.71 2.29 -24.97
CA GLY A 290 41.61 3.10 -25.81
C GLY A 290 42.12 4.40 -25.18
N LEU A 291 41.68 4.74 -23.96
CA LEU A 291 42.29 5.83 -23.19
C LEU A 291 43.63 5.39 -22.59
N THR A 292 44.59 6.30 -22.62
CA THR A 292 45.90 6.13 -21.97
C THR A 292 46.02 7.11 -20.82
N GLY A 293 46.50 6.64 -19.66
CA GLY A 293 46.54 7.45 -18.44
C GLY A 293 45.28 7.27 -17.59
N PRO A 294 45.23 7.91 -16.40
CA PRO A 294 44.13 7.74 -15.47
C PRO A 294 42.84 8.40 -15.97
N VAL A 295 41.71 7.85 -15.53
CA VAL A 295 40.36 8.31 -15.86
C VAL A 295 39.73 8.97 -14.63
N ILE A 296 39.47 10.27 -14.74
CA ILE A 296 38.86 11.10 -13.72
C ILE A 296 37.41 11.37 -14.11
N GLY A 297 36.48 10.78 -13.36
CA GLY A 297 35.08 10.70 -13.79
C GLY A 297 34.11 11.54 -12.97
N TYR A 298 33.12 12.11 -13.66
CA TYR A 298 31.90 12.63 -13.05
C TYR A 298 30.72 12.25 -13.94
N TYR A 299 29.57 11.97 -13.32
CA TYR A 299 28.33 11.82 -14.08
C TYR A 299 27.13 12.51 -13.41
N GLY A 300 26.11 12.86 -14.18
CA GLY A 300 24.87 13.56 -13.83
C GLY A 300 24.79 14.96 -14.44
N ALA A 301 23.92 15.86 -13.91
CA ALA A 301 23.77 17.17 -14.56
C ALA A 301 25.10 17.90 -14.64
N LEU A 302 25.37 18.41 -15.82
CA LEU A 302 26.28 19.52 -16.01
C LEU A 302 25.41 20.78 -15.92
N ALA A 303 25.17 21.24 -14.68
CA ALA A 303 24.38 22.42 -14.36
C ALA A 303 25.20 23.43 -13.51
N GLU A 304 24.60 24.58 -13.19
CA GLU A 304 25.28 25.73 -12.56
C GLU A 304 26.01 25.44 -11.24
N TRP A 305 25.63 24.37 -10.53
CA TRP A 305 26.30 23.96 -9.30
C TRP A 305 27.68 23.31 -9.53
N LEU A 306 28.03 22.92 -10.76
CA LEU A 306 29.34 22.36 -11.07
C LEU A 306 30.40 23.46 -11.28
N ASP A 307 31.61 23.25 -10.76
CA ASP A 307 32.70 24.22 -10.91
C ASP A 307 33.47 23.99 -12.23
N TYR A 308 32.91 24.51 -13.34
CA TYR A 308 33.55 24.42 -14.65
C TYR A 308 34.92 25.09 -14.74
N PRO A 309 35.14 26.31 -14.19
CA PRO A 309 36.48 26.91 -14.16
C PRO A 309 37.51 26.03 -13.45
N LEU A 310 37.15 25.40 -12.32
CA LEU A 310 38.00 24.42 -11.64
C LEU A 310 38.31 23.23 -12.57
N LEU A 311 37.30 22.60 -13.17
CA LEU A 311 37.48 21.46 -14.07
C LEU A 311 38.38 21.80 -15.26
N ALA A 312 38.19 22.97 -15.88
CA ALA A 312 39.00 23.42 -17.01
C ALA A 312 40.46 23.64 -16.61
N ALA A 313 40.69 24.22 -15.43
CA ALA A 313 42.04 24.42 -14.89
C ALA A 313 42.73 23.09 -14.52
N LEU A 314 41.99 22.12 -14.00
CA LEU A 314 42.51 20.77 -13.73
C LEU A 314 42.92 20.07 -15.04
N ALA A 315 42.09 20.16 -16.08
CA ALA A 315 42.38 19.60 -17.40
C ALA A 315 43.64 20.22 -18.02
N ASP A 316 43.82 21.53 -17.90
CA ASP A 316 45.01 22.24 -18.41
C ASP A 316 46.29 21.85 -17.66
N ARG A 317 46.22 21.70 -16.34
CA ARG A 317 47.38 21.38 -15.49
C ARG A 317 47.81 19.91 -15.61
N ARG A 318 46.89 19.01 -16.01
CA ARG A 318 47.11 17.56 -16.14
C ARG A 318 46.69 17.03 -17.51
N PRO A 319 47.44 17.36 -18.56
CA PRO A 319 47.16 16.86 -19.92
C PRO A 319 47.35 15.33 -20.05
N ASP A 320 47.96 14.69 -19.07
CA ASP A 320 48.14 13.23 -18.95
C ASP A 320 46.93 12.50 -18.36
N TRP A 321 45.92 13.22 -17.86
CA TRP A 321 44.69 12.65 -17.29
C TRP A 321 43.51 12.77 -18.25
N ASN A 322 42.59 11.81 -18.22
CA ASN A 322 41.37 11.83 -19.01
C ASN A 322 40.18 12.23 -18.12
N PHE A 323 39.55 13.37 -18.40
CA PHE A 323 38.36 13.83 -17.68
C PHE A 323 37.10 13.38 -18.43
N ILE A 324 36.31 12.49 -17.83
CA ILE A 324 35.10 11.93 -18.44
C ILE A 324 33.86 12.46 -17.72
N LEU A 325 33.05 13.24 -18.44
CA LEU A 325 31.84 13.86 -17.92
C LEU A 325 30.62 13.30 -18.65
N VAL A 326 29.74 12.63 -17.90
CA VAL A 326 28.55 11.95 -18.47
C VAL A 326 27.27 12.59 -17.96
N GLY A 327 26.46 13.17 -18.85
CA GLY A 327 25.15 13.73 -18.52
C GLY A 327 24.75 14.91 -19.41
N ASP A 328 23.51 15.37 -19.23
CA ASP A 328 22.97 16.53 -19.94
C ASP A 328 23.60 17.85 -19.48
N ILE A 329 23.73 18.77 -20.43
CA ILE A 329 24.24 20.12 -20.23
C ILE A 329 23.06 21.08 -20.07
N PHE A 330 23.03 21.81 -18.95
CA PHE A 330 22.01 22.81 -18.60
C PHE A 330 22.60 24.21 -18.42
N VAL A 331 23.79 24.45 -18.97
CA VAL A 331 24.47 25.74 -18.94
C VAL A 331 24.91 26.13 -20.34
N ASP A 332 24.96 27.43 -20.60
CA ASP A 332 25.43 27.96 -21.88
C ASP A 332 26.97 28.07 -21.94
N ASP A 333 27.63 28.15 -20.79
CA ASP A 333 29.09 28.31 -20.68
C ASP A 333 29.71 27.20 -19.84
N LEU A 334 30.58 26.41 -20.47
CA LEU A 334 31.37 25.33 -19.87
C LEU A 334 32.80 25.77 -19.54
N ALA A 335 33.11 27.07 -19.59
CA ALA A 335 34.43 27.64 -19.35
C ALA A 335 35.53 27.09 -20.30
N GLY A 336 35.16 26.76 -21.53
CA GLY A 336 36.07 26.20 -22.55
C GLY A 336 36.50 24.76 -22.29
N LEU A 337 35.84 24.07 -21.36
CA LEU A 337 36.09 22.68 -21.01
C LEU A 337 35.83 21.71 -22.19
N GLU A 338 34.86 22.04 -23.03
CA GLU A 338 34.48 21.34 -24.27
C GLU A 338 35.55 21.38 -25.37
N HIS A 339 36.55 22.26 -25.24
CA HIS A 339 37.65 22.40 -26.18
C HIS A 339 38.96 21.75 -25.69
N LYS A 340 38.98 21.18 -24.49
CA LYS A 340 40.17 20.55 -23.92
C LYS A 340 40.39 19.17 -24.56
N PRO A 341 41.62 18.84 -25.04
CA PRO A 341 41.88 17.59 -25.75
C PRO A 341 41.78 16.34 -24.87
N ASN A 342 41.83 16.51 -23.55
CA ASN A 342 41.78 15.45 -22.56
C ASN A 342 40.45 15.43 -21.77
N VAL A 343 39.42 16.12 -22.26
CA VAL A 343 38.07 16.10 -21.68
C VAL A 343 37.11 15.47 -22.69
N GLN A 344 36.23 14.58 -22.21
CA GLN A 344 35.16 14.00 -23.01
C GLN A 344 33.80 14.25 -22.36
N LEU A 345 32.95 14.97 -23.10
CA LEU A 345 31.54 15.19 -22.77
C LEU A 345 30.70 14.12 -23.47
N LEU A 346 30.23 13.11 -22.74
CA LEU A 346 29.57 11.94 -23.33
C LEU A 346 28.06 12.11 -23.51
N GLY A 347 27.51 13.22 -23.03
CA GLY A 347 26.07 13.50 -23.02
C GLY A 347 25.29 12.55 -22.11
N HIS A 348 23.96 12.58 -22.23
CA HIS A 348 23.09 11.68 -21.48
C HIS A 348 23.34 10.21 -21.82
N LYS A 349 23.31 9.38 -20.76
CA LYS A 349 23.37 7.92 -20.84
C LYS A 349 22.29 7.34 -19.93
N PRO A 350 21.62 6.26 -20.33
CA PRO A 350 20.63 5.60 -19.48
C PRO A 350 21.22 5.21 -18.12
N TYR A 351 20.41 5.31 -17.06
CA TYR A 351 20.81 4.92 -15.70
C TYR A 351 21.39 3.49 -15.66
N SER A 352 20.82 2.58 -16.45
CA SER A 352 21.27 1.18 -16.58
C SER A 352 22.73 1.02 -17.05
N GLN A 353 23.31 2.04 -17.68
CA GLN A 353 24.70 2.04 -18.16
C GLN A 353 25.68 2.73 -17.20
N MET A 354 25.21 3.43 -16.16
CA MET A 354 26.09 4.18 -15.25
C MET A 354 27.17 3.32 -14.60
N PRO A 355 26.88 2.08 -14.14
CA PRO A 355 27.89 1.21 -13.57
C PRO A 355 29.02 0.84 -14.54
N LEU A 356 28.75 0.82 -15.86
CA LEU A 356 29.77 0.50 -16.87
C LEU A 356 30.82 1.60 -16.94
N TYR A 357 30.40 2.86 -16.91
CA TYR A 357 31.31 4.01 -16.87
C TYR A 357 32.05 4.10 -15.53
N LEU A 358 31.36 3.84 -14.43
CA LEU A 358 31.95 3.85 -13.10
C LEU A 358 33.12 2.86 -12.97
N ASP A 359 33.03 1.69 -13.60
CA ASP A 359 34.10 0.68 -13.59
C ASP A 359 35.44 1.25 -14.08
N HIS A 360 35.41 2.13 -15.09
CA HIS A 360 36.61 2.76 -15.66
C HIS A 360 37.17 3.92 -14.85
N PHE A 361 36.41 4.51 -13.92
CA PHE A 361 36.88 5.68 -13.18
C PHE A 361 37.97 5.26 -12.18
N ASP A 362 39.16 5.83 -12.31
CA ASP A 362 40.25 5.65 -11.33
C ASP A 362 40.05 6.55 -10.10
N ALA A 363 39.47 7.74 -10.31
CA ALA A 363 38.98 8.63 -9.26
C ALA A 363 37.69 9.32 -9.70
N CYS A 364 36.75 9.48 -8.77
CA CYS A 364 35.45 10.12 -9.01
C CYS A 364 35.42 11.53 -8.43
N LEU A 365 34.85 12.49 -9.15
CA LEU A 365 34.76 13.88 -8.70
C LEU A 365 33.35 14.24 -8.23
N ILE A 366 33.26 15.11 -7.22
CA ILE A 366 32.07 15.89 -6.88
C ILE A 366 32.52 17.35 -6.67
N PRO A 367 32.79 18.10 -7.76
CA PRO A 367 33.39 19.43 -7.70
C PRO A 367 32.29 20.50 -7.72
N PHE A 368 31.46 20.51 -6.67
CA PHE A 368 30.35 21.45 -6.57
C PHE A 368 30.82 22.79 -6.03
N ARG A 369 30.37 23.89 -6.64
CA ARG A 369 30.59 25.25 -6.15
C ARG A 369 29.96 25.40 -4.76
N LEU A 370 30.63 26.06 -3.83
CA LEU A 370 30.10 26.33 -2.50
C LEU A 370 29.35 27.67 -2.49
N TYR A 371 28.03 27.62 -2.50
CA TYR A 371 27.13 28.75 -2.27
C TYR A 371 25.86 28.24 -1.56
N ASN A 372 24.94 29.11 -1.15
CA ASN A 372 23.82 28.78 -0.25
C ASN A 372 23.11 27.45 -0.56
N VAL A 373 22.87 27.16 -1.85
CA VAL A 373 22.16 25.96 -2.32
C VAL A 373 22.94 24.67 -2.08
N THR A 374 24.26 24.66 -2.26
CA THR A 374 25.05 23.42 -2.20
C THR A 374 25.42 23.01 -0.78
N HIS A 375 25.16 23.86 0.22
CA HIS A 375 25.42 23.51 1.61
C HIS A 375 24.53 22.38 2.12
N ALA A 376 23.28 22.30 1.65
CA ALA A 376 22.29 21.35 2.11
C ALA A 376 22.08 20.16 1.14
N VAL A 377 23.14 19.72 0.46
CA VAL A 377 23.08 18.65 -0.54
C VAL A 377 23.65 17.35 0.02
N ASP A 378 22.91 16.25 -0.17
CA ASP A 378 23.35 14.87 0.06
C ASP A 378 23.55 14.15 -1.30
N PRO A 379 24.76 14.12 -1.89
CA PRO A 379 24.91 13.70 -3.28
C PRO A 379 24.67 12.19 -3.48
N VAL A 380 23.66 11.82 -4.27
CA VAL A 380 23.40 10.41 -4.67
C VAL A 380 24.66 9.73 -5.24
N LYS A 381 25.41 10.46 -6.07
CA LYS A 381 26.63 9.98 -6.75
C LYS A 381 27.68 9.46 -5.77
N PHE A 382 27.77 10.05 -4.59
CA PHE A 382 28.72 9.60 -3.58
C PHE A 382 28.47 8.14 -3.21
N TYR A 383 27.20 7.78 -2.91
CA TYR A 383 26.81 6.42 -2.58
C TYR A 383 27.02 5.46 -3.75
N GLU A 384 26.77 5.92 -4.98
CA GLU A 384 27.03 5.14 -6.19
C GLU A 384 28.53 4.86 -6.38
N TYR A 385 29.39 5.87 -6.24
CA TYR A 385 30.84 5.72 -6.38
C TYR A 385 31.42 4.76 -5.34
N VAL A 386 31.04 4.95 -4.07
CA VAL A 386 31.54 4.09 -2.98
C VAL A 386 30.97 2.67 -3.01
N SER A 387 29.86 2.43 -3.73
CA SER A 387 29.35 1.07 -3.99
C SER A 387 30.32 0.20 -4.82
N ALA A 388 31.08 0.84 -5.72
CA ALA A 388 32.18 0.23 -6.46
C ALA A 388 33.53 0.34 -5.71
N GLY A 389 33.53 0.95 -4.52
CA GLY A 389 34.72 1.18 -3.69
C GLY A 389 35.67 2.26 -4.22
N LYS A 390 35.22 3.06 -5.20
CA LYS A 390 36.05 4.05 -5.89
C LYS A 390 36.43 5.21 -4.96
N PRO A 391 37.66 5.74 -5.07
CA PRO A 391 38.04 6.94 -4.34
C PRO A 391 37.31 8.16 -4.91
N VAL A 392 36.81 9.01 -4.01
CA VAL A 392 36.03 10.19 -4.35
C VAL A 392 36.78 11.44 -3.89
N VAL A 393 36.93 12.43 -4.78
CA VAL A 393 37.46 13.76 -4.47
C VAL A 393 36.33 14.77 -4.60
N SER A 394 36.07 15.54 -3.55
CA SER A 394 34.92 16.45 -3.48
C SER A 394 35.29 17.79 -2.88
N THR A 395 34.52 18.83 -3.22
CA THR A 395 34.48 20.04 -2.38
C THR A 395 33.93 19.70 -0.99
N PRO A 396 34.28 20.45 0.07
CA PRO A 396 33.87 20.14 1.45
C PRO A 396 32.39 20.45 1.71
N LEU A 397 31.49 19.65 1.11
CA LEU A 397 30.05 19.70 1.35
C LEU A 397 29.73 19.29 2.80
N ALA A 398 28.84 20.03 3.45
CA ALA A 398 28.56 19.84 4.88
C ALA A 398 28.06 18.42 5.20
N GLU A 399 27.15 17.88 4.38
CA GLU A 399 26.59 16.54 4.58
C GLU A 399 27.66 15.44 4.43
N MET A 400 28.59 15.61 3.49
CA MET A 400 29.68 14.67 3.24
C MET A 400 30.71 14.65 4.37
N GLY A 401 30.69 15.63 5.28
CA GLY A 401 31.57 15.67 6.46
C GLY A 401 31.41 14.43 7.36
N LEU A 402 30.25 13.77 7.33
CA LEU A 402 30.00 12.48 8.00
C LEU A 402 30.91 11.36 7.49
N TYR A 403 31.41 11.48 6.26
CA TYR A 403 32.16 10.46 5.54
C TYR A 403 33.60 10.89 5.26
N LYS A 404 34.11 11.92 5.95
CA LYS A 404 35.45 12.50 5.72
C LYS A 404 36.61 11.50 5.74
N ASP A 405 36.45 10.37 6.44
CA ASP A 405 37.47 9.31 6.50
C ASP A 405 37.40 8.32 5.32
N LEU A 406 36.46 8.54 4.38
CA LEU A 406 36.18 7.66 3.24
C LEU A 406 36.35 8.37 1.88
N LEU A 407 36.60 9.68 1.88
CA LEU A 407 36.81 10.49 0.68
C LEU A 407 37.85 11.58 0.91
N TYR A 408 38.24 12.26 -0.16
CA TYR A 408 39.24 13.33 -0.12
C TYR A 408 38.56 14.68 -0.35
N PHE A 409 38.69 15.60 0.59
CA PHE A 409 38.21 16.96 0.42
C PHE A 409 39.28 17.84 -0.18
N ALA A 410 38.88 18.72 -1.11
CA ALA A 410 39.75 19.70 -1.72
C ALA A 410 39.04 21.04 -1.95
N THR A 411 39.80 22.13 -1.90
CA THR A 411 39.38 23.49 -2.18
C THR A 411 40.36 24.16 -3.16
N GLY A 412 39.87 24.49 -4.36
CA GLY A 412 40.69 25.11 -5.40
C GLY A 412 41.62 24.13 -6.15
N VAL A 413 42.25 24.63 -7.21
CA VAL A 413 42.91 23.81 -8.23
C VAL A 413 44.06 22.96 -7.67
N ASP A 414 45.00 23.57 -6.94
CA ASP A 414 46.20 22.86 -6.49
C ASP A 414 45.87 21.75 -5.47
N GLU A 415 44.93 21.99 -4.54
CA GLU A 415 44.49 20.97 -3.59
C GLU A 415 43.73 19.84 -4.29
N PHE A 416 42.90 20.15 -5.30
CA PHE A 416 42.23 19.13 -6.09
C PHE A 416 43.23 18.23 -6.83
N ILE A 417 44.29 18.79 -7.41
CA ILE A 417 45.35 17.99 -8.05
C ILE A 417 45.98 17.07 -7.00
N GLU A 418 46.39 17.60 -5.84
CA GLU A 418 47.00 16.80 -4.77
C GLU A 418 46.09 15.65 -4.32
N GLN A 419 44.81 15.92 -4.07
CA GLN A 419 43.88 14.89 -3.62
C GLN A 419 43.54 13.86 -4.70
N ILE A 420 43.46 14.27 -5.98
CA ILE A 420 43.30 13.32 -7.08
C ILE A 420 44.54 12.43 -7.20
N GLU A 421 45.75 12.99 -7.10
CA GLU A 421 46.98 12.18 -7.09
C GLU A 421 47.00 11.16 -5.94
N ARG A 422 46.57 11.58 -4.73
CA ARG A 422 46.41 10.67 -3.59
C ARG A 422 45.37 9.58 -3.84
N ALA A 423 44.23 9.93 -4.43
CA ALA A 423 43.19 8.98 -4.83
C ALA A 423 43.71 7.96 -5.86
N LEU A 424 44.45 8.42 -6.88
CA LEU A 424 45.06 7.56 -7.91
C LEU A 424 46.16 6.65 -7.36
N ALA A 425 46.89 7.10 -6.33
CA ALA A 425 47.92 6.32 -5.65
C ALA A 425 47.36 5.35 -4.60
N GLU A 426 46.07 5.41 -4.27
CA GLU A 426 45.45 4.63 -3.21
C GLU A 426 45.48 3.12 -3.51
N ARG A 427 46.00 2.32 -2.58
CA ARG A 427 46.01 0.84 -2.66
C ARG A 427 45.44 0.20 -1.39
N ASP A 428 44.74 0.97 -0.56
CA ASP A 428 44.21 0.51 0.73
C ASP A 428 42.93 -0.32 0.55
N LEU A 429 43.08 -1.64 0.65
CA LEU A 429 41.97 -2.58 0.54
C LEU A 429 40.99 -2.48 1.73
N ALA A 430 41.42 -2.04 2.91
CA ALA A 430 40.53 -1.85 4.05
C ALA A 430 39.62 -0.64 3.81
N LEU A 431 40.16 0.45 3.27
CA LEU A 431 39.39 1.63 2.88
C LEU A 431 38.38 1.30 1.76
N TYR A 432 38.81 0.55 0.74
CA TYR A 432 37.91 0.01 -0.29
C TYR A 432 36.72 -0.74 0.32
N LYS A 433 36.97 -1.68 1.24
CA LYS A 433 35.90 -2.48 1.87
C LYS A 433 34.94 -1.61 2.68
N ARG A 434 35.47 -0.65 3.44
CA ARG A 434 34.64 0.29 4.23
C ARG A 434 33.72 1.14 3.36
N ARG A 435 34.18 1.58 2.18
CA ARG A 435 33.35 2.29 1.19
C ARG A 435 32.19 1.43 0.69
N VAL A 436 32.48 0.18 0.32
CA VAL A 436 31.45 -0.76 -0.15
C VAL A 436 30.45 -1.11 0.95
N GLU A 437 30.91 -1.28 2.20
CA GLU A 437 30.06 -1.53 3.36
C GLU A 437 29.17 -0.31 3.68
N LEU A 438 29.69 0.91 3.57
CA LEU A 438 28.90 2.12 3.68
C LEU A 438 27.79 2.12 2.64
N ALA A 439 28.10 1.89 1.35
CA ALA A 439 27.11 1.87 0.29
C ALA A 439 26.01 0.83 0.56
N ARG A 440 26.39 -0.37 1.00
CA ARG A 440 25.44 -1.45 1.35
C ARG A 440 24.49 -1.05 2.49
N ALA A 441 24.99 -0.31 3.47
CA ALA A 441 24.19 0.18 4.60
C ALA A 441 23.33 1.41 4.26
N ASN A 442 23.43 1.91 3.02
CA ASN A 442 22.70 3.07 2.54
C ASN A 442 21.98 2.72 1.22
N ASP A 443 21.15 1.68 1.27
CA ASP A 443 20.35 1.22 0.14
C ASP A 443 18.98 1.93 0.09
N TRP A 444 18.43 2.16 -1.12
CA TRP A 444 17.11 2.75 -1.29
C TRP A 444 16.00 1.96 -0.58
N LYS A 445 16.14 0.63 -0.46
CA LYS A 445 15.22 -0.21 0.31
C LYS A 445 15.15 0.23 1.78
N ASP A 446 16.26 0.60 2.39
CA ASP A 446 16.29 1.03 3.80
C ASP A 446 15.65 2.42 3.98
N ARG A 447 15.78 3.29 2.97
CA ARG A 447 15.09 4.60 2.94
C ARG A 447 13.60 4.42 2.84
N PHE A 448 13.17 3.53 1.95
CA PHE A 448 11.77 3.14 1.85
C PHE A 448 11.23 2.58 3.17
N ASN A 449 11.94 1.65 3.83
CA ASN A 449 11.49 1.09 5.11
C ASN A 449 11.29 2.18 6.18
N SER A 450 12.25 3.11 6.29
CA SER A 450 12.17 4.24 7.22
C SER A 450 10.96 5.13 6.91
N MET A 451 10.71 5.40 5.63
CA MET A 451 9.59 6.22 5.18
C MET A 451 8.25 5.52 5.35
N GLN A 452 8.17 4.21 5.08
CA GLN A 452 6.99 3.39 5.31
C GLN A 452 6.60 3.38 6.80
N GLN A 453 7.57 3.26 7.70
CA GLN A 453 7.33 3.36 9.13
C GLN A 453 6.78 4.73 9.53
N ALA A 454 7.35 5.81 9.01
CA ALA A 454 6.87 7.16 9.26
C ALA A 454 5.45 7.38 8.71
N ILE A 455 5.16 6.86 7.51
CA ILE A 455 3.84 6.91 6.87
C ILE A 455 2.82 6.12 7.69
N ALA A 456 3.15 4.91 8.18
CA ALA A 456 2.26 4.12 9.01
C ALA A 456 1.87 4.87 10.29
N GLY A 457 2.82 5.60 10.91
CA GLY A 457 2.58 6.47 12.07
C GLY A 457 1.65 7.66 11.81
N LEU A 458 1.24 7.92 10.56
CA LEU A 458 0.22 8.92 10.22
C LEU A 458 -1.21 8.42 10.41
N TYR A 459 -1.39 7.11 10.54
CA TYR A 459 -2.68 6.45 10.57
C TYR A 459 -2.89 5.77 11.92
N GLU A 460 -4.12 5.88 12.41
CA GLU A 460 -4.55 5.26 13.65
C GLU A 460 -4.35 3.73 13.58
N LYS A 461 -3.79 3.12 14.63
CA LYS A 461 -3.55 1.68 14.62
C LYS A 461 -4.86 0.92 14.80
N VAL A 462 -5.14 -0.03 13.90
CA VAL A 462 -6.35 -0.87 13.96
C VAL A 462 -6.01 -2.29 14.39
N SER A 463 -6.68 -2.80 15.42
CA SER A 463 -6.61 -4.21 15.80
C SER A 463 -7.85 -4.94 15.29
N ILE A 464 -7.68 -5.75 14.24
CA ILE A 464 -8.73 -6.64 13.73
C ILE A 464 -8.69 -7.94 14.53
N VAL A 465 -9.72 -8.20 15.31
CA VAL A 465 -9.93 -9.43 16.09
C VAL A 465 -10.87 -10.33 15.32
N LEU A 466 -10.36 -11.48 14.89
CA LEU A 466 -11.07 -12.51 14.14
C LEU A 466 -11.25 -13.74 15.01
N VAL A 467 -12.50 -14.13 15.29
CA VAL A 467 -12.78 -15.39 15.99
C VAL A 467 -13.11 -16.48 14.97
N THR A 468 -12.56 -17.68 15.16
CA THR A 468 -12.83 -18.84 14.32
C THR A 468 -13.11 -20.10 15.13
N TYR A 469 -13.99 -20.96 14.61
CA TYR A 469 -14.30 -22.28 15.15
C TYR A 469 -14.75 -23.21 14.01
N ASN A 470 -13.85 -24.08 13.58
CA ASN A 470 -13.91 -24.83 12.33
C ASN A 470 -14.15 -23.91 11.11
N ASN A 471 -14.68 -24.47 10.03
CA ASN A 471 -14.89 -23.79 8.75
C ASN A 471 -13.58 -23.27 8.16
N LEU A 472 -12.56 -24.14 8.07
CA LEU A 472 -11.25 -23.83 7.46
C LEU A 472 -11.40 -23.01 6.18
N ASN A 473 -12.26 -23.44 5.25
CA ASN A 473 -12.40 -22.77 3.96
C ASN A 473 -12.93 -21.33 4.06
N LEU A 474 -13.83 -21.04 5.00
CA LEU A 474 -14.32 -19.68 5.23
C LEU A 474 -13.23 -18.83 5.89
N THR A 475 -12.52 -19.41 6.86
CA THR A 475 -11.38 -18.77 7.52
C THR A 475 -10.30 -18.37 6.52
N VAL A 476 -9.95 -19.26 5.58
CA VAL A 476 -8.99 -18.97 4.51
C VAL A 476 -9.49 -17.82 3.62
N GLN A 477 -10.75 -17.83 3.20
CA GLN A 477 -11.32 -16.75 2.38
C GLN A 477 -11.32 -15.40 3.10
N CYS A 478 -11.74 -15.38 4.37
CA CYS A 478 -11.76 -14.18 5.19
C CYS A 478 -10.35 -13.59 5.33
N VAL A 479 -9.38 -14.39 5.78
CA VAL A 479 -7.99 -13.93 5.96
C VAL A 479 -7.38 -13.49 4.62
N ASN A 480 -7.55 -14.26 3.54
CA ASN A 480 -7.06 -13.87 2.22
C ASN A 480 -7.66 -12.51 1.79
N SER A 481 -8.96 -12.28 2.03
CA SER A 481 -9.61 -11.01 1.70
C SER A 481 -9.07 -9.84 2.53
N ILE A 482 -8.81 -10.03 3.83
CA ILE A 482 -8.20 -9.01 4.69
C ILE A 482 -6.81 -8.62 4.17
N LEU A 483 -5.93 -9.60 3.92
CA LEU A 483 -4.55 -9.36 3.47
C LEU A 483 -4.50 -8.72 2.07
N ARG A 484 -5.46 -9.08 1.21
CA ARG A 484 -5.54 -8.56 -0.16
C ARG A 484 -6.16 -7.17 -0.25
N ASN A 485 -7.17 -6.88 0.56
CA ASN A 485 -8.07 -5.75 0.32
C ASN A 485 -8.00 -4.64 1.38
N THR A 486 -7.29 -4.84 2.49
CA THR A 486 -7.14 -3.81 3.53
C THR A 486 -6.08 -2.79 3.14
N THR A 487 -6.52 -1.60 2.70
CA THR A 487 -5.66 -0.48 2.26
C THR A 487 -5.10 0.35 3.39
N TRP A 488 -5.70 0.27 4.58
CA TRP A 488 -5.25 0.98 5.77
C TRP A 488 -3.83 0.55 6.14
N PRO A 489 -2.85 1.48 6.28
CA PRO A 489 -1.44 1.09 6.36
C PRO A 489 -1.00 0.60 7.75
N HIS A 490 -1.79 0.85 8.80
CA HIS A 490 -1.41 0.58 10.18
C HIS A 490 -2.45 -0.31 10.88
N TYR A 491 -2.40 -1.61 10.60
CA TYR A 491 -3.26 -2.60 11.26
C TYR A 491 -2.49 -3.83 11.72
N GLN A 492 -3.09 -4.58 12.64
CA GLN A 492 -2.70 -5.93 13.01
C GLN A 492 -3.91 -6.87 12.91
N LEU A 493 -3.64 -8.15 12.70
CA LEU A 493 -4.64 -9.21 12.67
C LEU A 493 -4.45 -10.11 13.88
N ILE A 494 -5.48 -10.32 14.68
CA ILE A 494 -5.47 -11.18 15.86
C ILE A 494 -6.51 -12.26 15.62
N VAL A 495 -6.07 -13.50 15.42
CA VAL A 495 -6.97 -14.62 15.18
C VAL A 495 -7.07 -15.50 16.42
N VAL A 496 -8.29 -15.69 16.91
CA VAL A 496 -8.59 -16.52 18.07
C VAL A 496 -9.34 -17.77 17.62
N ASP A 497 -8.67 -18.91 17.71
CA ASP A 497 -9.24 -20.22 17.41
C ASP A 497 -9.89 -20.83 18.66
N ASN A 498 -11.17 -21.16 18.56
CA ASN A 498 -11.97 -21.76 19.63
C ASN A 498 -11.88 -23.31 19.64
N GLY A 499 -10.70 -23.86 19.41
CA GLY A 499 -10.46 -25.30 19.43
C GLY A 499 -10.96 -26.02 18.18
N SER A 500 -10.57 -25.54 16.99
CA SER A 500 -10.95 -26.17 15.72
C SER A 500 -10.27 -27.53 15.49
N GLU A 501 -10.96 -28.44 14.79
CA GLU A 501 -10.47 -29.80 14.52
C GLU A 501 -10.39 -30.13 13.01
N ASP A 502 -10.68 -29.16 12.13
CA ASP A 502 -10.85 -29.34 10.69
C ASP A 502 -9.64 -28.89 9.84
N GLY A 503 -8.46 -28.80 10.46
CA GLY A 503 -7.23 -28.29 9.81
C GLY A 503 -7.02 -26.78 9.95
N THR A 504 -7.99 -26.04 10.51
CA THR A 504 -7.84 -24.59 10.79
C THR A 504 -6.61 -24.27 11.64
N ARG A 505 -6.28 -25.11 12.64
CA ARG A 505 -5.11 -24.87 13.51
C ARG A 505 -3.80 -24.90 12.73
N ASP A 506 -3.58 -25.88 11.86
CA ASP A 506 -2.37 -25.96 11.04
C ASP A 506 -2.25 -24.76 10.08
N TYR A 507 -3.39 -24.31 9.52
CA TYR A 507 -3.43 -23.09 8.72
C TYR A 507 -3.02 -21.85 9.53
N LEU A 508 -3.55 -21.68 10.74
CA LEU A 508 -3.21 -20.54 11.60
C LEU A 508 -1.75 -20.57 12.08
N GLU A 509 -1.18 -21.77 12.28
CA GLU A 509 0.25 -21.89 12.59
C GLU A 509 1.16 -21.44 11.45
N ARG A 510 0.73 -21.60 10.19
CA ARG A 510 1.41 -21.02 9.03
C ARG A 510 1.19 -19.52 8.95
N LEU A 511 -0.03 -19.04 9.20
CA LEU A 511 -0.35 -17.61 9.20
C LEU A 511 0.58 -16.82 10.14
N ARG A 512 0.77 -17.27 11.39
CA ARG A 512 1.66 -16.58 12.34
C ARG A 512 3.14 -16.58 11.94
N GLN A 513 3.57 -17.50 11.07
CA GLN A 513 4.96 -17.60 10.60
C GLN A 513 5.20 -16.71 9.37
N GLU A 514 4.22 -16.67 8.46
CA GLU A 514 4.37 -16.01 7.16
C GLU A 514 3.88 -14.55 7.17
N VAL A 515 3.03 -14.15 8.13
CA VAL A 515 2.40 -12.83 8.19
C VAL A 515 2.84 -12.10 9.48
N PRO A 516 3.83 -11.18 9.42
CA PRO A 516 4.42 -10.56 10.61
C PRO A 516 3.46 -9.74 11.48
N MET A 517 2.39 -9.22 10.91
CA MET A 517 1.35 -8.47 11.64
C MET A 517 0.26 -9.35 12.25
N ALA A 518 0.31 -10.68 12.05
CA ALA A 518 -0.67 -11.62 12.58
C ALA A 518 -0.25 -12.16 13.96
N LYS A 519 -1.19 -12.14 14.91
CA LYS A 519 -1.13 -12.83 16.19
C LYS A 519 -2.16 -13.95 16.20
N VAL A 520 -1.82 -15.09 16.78
CA VAL A 520 -2.72 -16.26 16.84
C VAL A 520 -2.84 -16.76 18.27
N ILE A 521 -4.08 -16.97 18.72
CA ILE A 521 -4.43 -17.57 20.01
C ILE A 521 -5.16 -18.89 19.71
N LEU A 522 -4.64 -20.01 20.21
CA LEU A 522 -5.24 -21.33 20.01
C LEU A 522 -5.82 -21.86 21.33
N ASN A 523 -7.14 -21.80 21.48
CA ASN A 523 -7.81 -22.39 22.64
C ASN A 523 -7.83 -23.93 22.55
N PRO A 524 -7.82 -24.64 23.69
CA PRO A 524 -7.97 -26.09 23.71
C PRO A 524 -9.42 -26.55 23.53
N ASP A 525 -10.39 -25.67 23.81
CA ASP A 525 -11.84 -25.90 23.79
C ASP A 525 -12.60 -24.66 23.29
N ASN A 526 -13.85 -24.84 22.90
CA ASN A 526 -14.71 -23.74 22.47
C ASN A 526 -15.16 -22.91 23.67
N ARG A 527 -14.60 -21.70 23.81
CA ARG A 527 -14.86 -20.76 24.90
C ARG A 527 -16.11 -19.90 24.67
N GLY A 528 -16.75 -20.00 23.51
CA GLY A 528 -17.85 -19.13 23.09
C GLY A 528 -17.38 -17.83 22.43
N PHE A 529 -18.32 -17.11 21.80
CA PHE A 529 -18.02 -15.93 20.99
C PHE A 529 -17.47 -14.76 21.81
N ALA A 530 -18.16 -14.38 22.90
CA ALA A 530 -17.76 -13.26 23.74
C ALA A 530 -16.37 -13.48 24.38
N ALA A 531 -16.12 -14.66 24.94
CA ALA A 531 -14.85 -14.97 25.59
C ALA A 531 -13.67 -14.94 24.61
N ALA A 532 -13.85 -15.48 23.39
CA ALA A 532 -12.81 -15.48 22.36
C ALA A 532 -12.51 -14.06 21.85
N ASN A 533 -13.53 -13.26 21.58
CA ASN A 533 -13.35 -11.85 21.23
C ASN A 533 -12.62 -11.10 22.35
N ASN A 534 -13.00 -11.32 23.61
CA ASN A 534 -12.34 -10.70 24.76
C ASN A 534 -10.87 -11.12 24.88
N GLN A 535 -10.50 -12.36 24.54
CA GLN A 535 -9.08 -12.77 24.49
C GLN A 535 -8.33 -11.97 23.42
N GLY A 536 -8.90 -11.83 22.22
CA GLY A 536 -8.30 -11.01 21.16
C GLY A 536 -8.20 -9.54 21.52
N LEU A 537 -9.25 -8.97 22.12
CA LEU A 537 -9.28 -7.57 22.58
C LEU A 537 -8.24 -7.28 23.68
N ARG A 538 -7.91 -8.26 24.53
CA ARG A 538 -6.83 -8.12 25.54
C ARG A 538 -5.43 -8.07 24.90
N GLU A 539 -5.24 -8.73 23.77
CA GLU A 539 -3.97 -8.73 23.01
C GLU A 539 -3.85 -7.57 22.01
N ALA A 540 -4.96 -6.86 21.77
CA ALA A 540 -5.04 -5.73 20.87
C ALA A 540 -4.32 -4.51 21.44
N ASP A 541 -3.51 -3.85 20.62
CA ASP A 541 -2.77 -2.62 20.96
C ASP A 541 -3.13 -1.41 20.07
N GLY A 542 -4.14 -1.54 19.20
CA GLY A 542 -4.64 -0.47 18.34
C GLY A 542 -5.49 0.57 19.05
N GLU A 543 -5.52 1.81 18.54
CA GLU A 543 -6.43 2.86 19.00
C GLU A 543 -7.88 2.57 18.56
N ILE A 544 -8.03 1.87 17.44
CA ILE A 544 -9.28 1.36 16.92
C ILE A 544 -9.30 -0.17 17.06
N LEU A 545 -10.40 -0.70 17.54
CA LEU A 545 -10.67 -2.11 17.72
C LEU A 545 -11.76 -2.52 16.73
N LEU A 546 -11.59 -3.65 16.07
CA LEU A 546 -12.56 -4.18 15.12
C LEU A 546 -12.77 -5.66 15.39
N LEU A 547 -14.01 -6.07 15.62
CA LEU A 547 -14.40 -7.48 15.68
C LEU A 547 -14.90 -7.91 14.29
N LEU A 548 -14.47 -9.09 13.83
CA LEU A 548 -14.84 -9.65 12.53
C LEU A 548 -15.10 -11.16 12.66
N ASN A 549 -16.09 -11.67 11.94
CA ASN A 549 -16.33 -13.11 11.85
C ASN A 549 -15.53 -13.77 10.72
N ASN A 550 -15.18 -15.05 10.90
CA ASN A 550 -14.45 -15.84 9.89
C ASN A 550 -15.28 -16.21 8.65
N ASP A 551 -16.60 -16.01 8.66
CA ASP A 551 -17.51 -16.24 7.55
C ASP A 551 -17.84 -14.96 6.77
N THR A 552 -16.88 -14.03 6.73
CA THR A 552 -16.95 -12.78 5.99
C THR A 552 -15.94 -12.72 4.85
N VAL A 553 -16.25 -11.94 3.82
CA VAL A 553 -15.31 -11.57 2.75
C VAL A 553 -15.37 -10.06 2.59
N VAL A 554 -14.21 -9.40 2.75
CA VAL A 554 -14.12 -7.94 2.72
C VAL A 554 -13.68 -7.45 1.34
N PRO A 555 -14.37 -6.48 0.70
CA PRO A 555 -13.92 -5.85 -0.55
C PRO A 555 -12.80 -4.84 -0.31
N GLY A 556 -12.17 -4.35 -1.38
CA GLY A 556 -11.24 -3.22 -1.33
C GLY A 556 -11.90 -1.96 -0.73
N GLY A 557 -11.19 -1.28 0.16
CA GLY A 557 -11.68 -0.04 0.80
C GLY A 557 -12.76 -0.23 1.88
N TRP A 558 -12.98 -1.45 2.36
CA TRP A 558 -14.01 -1.77 3.35
C TRP A 558 -13.82 -1.10 4.72
N LEU A 559 -12.57 -0.86 5.12
CA LEU A 559 -12.21 -0.45 6.47
C LEU A 559 -12.25 1.07 6.64
N ASP A 560 -11.81 1.81 5.64
CA ASP A 560 -11.63 3.26 5.68
C ASP A 560 -12.92 4.02 6.08
N PRO A 561 -14.11 3.72 5.52
CA PRO A 561 -15.33 4.42 5.90
C PRO A 561 -15.71 4.19 7.37
N LEU A 562 -15.46 2.98 7.91
CA LEU A 562 -15.73 2.66 9.32
C LEU A 562 -14.88 3.53 10.26
N ILE A 563 -13.59 3.65 9.97
CA ILE A 563 -12.66 4.50 10.74
C ILE A 563 -13.03 5.97 10.60
N MET A 564 -13.41 6.42 9.40
CA MET A 564 -13.80 7.81 9.18
C MET A 564 -15.00 8.21 10.01
N ARG A 565 -15.99 7.33 10.23
CA ARG A 565 -17.12 7.60 11.13
C ARG A 565 -16.70 7.69 12.58
N LEU A 566 -15.74 6.88 13.03
CA LEU A 566 -15.23 6.91 14.40
C LEU A 566 -14.46 8.18 14.76
N ARG A 567 -14.20 9.08 13.80
CA ARG A 567 -13.69 10.43 14.08
C ARG A 567 -14.74 11.33 14.73
N ASP A 568 -16.03 11.05 14.56
CA ASP A 568 -17.08 11.68 15.36
C ASP A 568 -17.08 11.05 16.78
N PRO A 569 -16.73 11.83 17.82
CA PRO A 569 -16.66 11.30 19.18
C PRO A 569 -18.02 10.88 19.74
N SER A 570 -19.14 11.31 19.15
CA SER A 570 -20.49 10.89 19.56
C SER A 570 -20.84 9.47 19.14
N ILE A 571 -20.13 8.92 18.15
CA ILE A 571 -20.35 7.57 17.64
C ILE A 571 -19.50 6.58 18.43
N GLY A 572 -20.13 5.62 19.11
CA GLY A 572 -19.46 4.59 19.91
C GLY A 572 -19.14 3.32 19.10
N LEU A 573 -20.10 2.87 18.27
CA LEU A 573 -19.96 1.67 17.43
C LEU A 573 -20.29 1.99 15.97
N VAL A 574 -19.53 1.40 15.05
CA VAL A 574 -19.77 1.49 13.60
C VAL A 574 -19.70 0.12 12.96
N GLY A 575 -20.65 -0.21 12.08
CA GLY A 575 -20.62 -1.43 11.27
C GLY A 575 -21.03 -1.16 9.82
N PRO A 576 -20.74 -2.08 8.90
CA PRO A 576 -21.07 -1.93 7.48
C PRO A 576 -22.47 -2.45 7.16
N VAL A 577 -22.98 -2.09 5.99
CA VAL A 577 -24.08 -2.84 5.37
C VAL A 577 -23.58 -4.20 4.86
N THR A 578 -24.51 -5.15 4.71
CA THR A 578 -24.18 -6.51 4.27
C THR A 578 -25.31 -7.16 3.45
N ASN A 579 -25.01 -8.24 2.73
CA ASN A 579 -25.98 -9.03 1.98
C ASN A 579 -26.97 -9.79 2.88
N THR A 580 -26.57 -10.13 4.11
CA THR A 580 -27.42 -10.90 5.01
C THR A 580 -27.15 -10.61 6.48
N VAL A 581 -28.20 -10.21 7.19
CA VAL A 581 -28.24 -9.99 8.64
C VAL A 581 -29.70 -9.85 9.08
N GLY A 582 -29.98 -10.08 10.36
CA GLY A 582 -31.32 -10.03 10.95
C GLY A 582 -31.88 -8.64 11.23
N ASN A 583 -31.31 -7.56 10.67
CA ASN A 583 -31.69 -6.18 10.98
C ASN A 583 -31.59 -5.24 9.75
N GLU A 584 -31.62 -3.92 9.96
CA GLU A 584 -31.61 -2.86 8.95
C GLU A 584 -30.29 -2.74 8.17
N ALA A 585 -29.20 -3.38 8.61
CA ALA A 585 -27.94 -3.37 7.87
C ALA A 585 -27.97 -4.28 6.62
N LYS A 586 -29.02 -5.08 6.45
CA LYS A 586 -29.21 -5.91 5.24
C LYS A 586 -29.59 -5.04 4.04
N ILE A 587 -28.89 -5.23 2.93
CA ILE A 587 -29.20 -4.62 1.63
C ILE A 587 -29.45 -5.69 0.57
N GLU A 588 -30.15 -5.31 -0.50
CA GLU A 588 -30.26 -6.14 -1.69
C GLU A 588 -28.95 -6.14 -2.47
N VAL A 589 -28.51 -7.32 -2.92
CA VAL A 589 -27.29 -7.50 -3.70
C VAL A 589 -27.61 -8.15 -5.03
N SER A 590 -26.88 -7.77 -6.08
CA SER A 590 -27.11 -8.26 -7.45
C SER A 590 -26.10 -9.30 -7.91
N TYR A 591 -25.00 -9.50 -7.18
CA TYR A 591 -24.00 -10.51 -7.54
C TYR A 591 -24.47 -11.92 -7.20
N THR A 592 -24.09 -12.88 -8.05
CA THR A 592 -24.38 -14.31 -7.87
C THR A 592 -23.11 -15.14 -7.70
N ASP A 593 -21.95 -14.48 -7.60
CA ASP A 593 -20.64 -15.08 -7.42
C ASP A 593 -19.73 -14.14 -6.63
N ILE A 594 -18.81 -14.67 -5.83
CA ILE A 594 -17.99 -13.84 -4.92
C ILE A 594 -17.01 -12.95 -5.70
N GLN A 595 -16.61 -13.35 -6.90
CA GLN A 595 -15.74 -12.61 -7.80
C GLN A 595 -16.41 -11.30 -8.28
N GLN A 596 -17.75 -11.26 -8.35
CA GLN A 596 -18.53 -10.07 -8.72
C GLN A 596 -18.75 -9.12 -7.54
N MET A 597 -18.49 -9.58 -6.31
CA MET A 597 -18.70 -8.80 -5.08
C MET A 597 -17.94 -7.48 -5.09
N GLN A 598 -16.69 -7.47 -5.58
CA GLN A 598 -15.87 -6.26 -5.60
C GLN A 598 -16.53 -5.16 -6.45
N ALA A 599 -16.93 -5.48 -7.69
CA ALA A 599 -17.58 -4.52 -8.58
C ALA A 599 -18.92 -4.01 -8.03
N PHE A 600 -19.69 -4.90 -7.38
CA PHE A 600 -20.90 -4.51 -6.68
C PHE A 600 -20.61 -3.54 -5.53
N ALA A 601 -19.67 -3.90 -4.65
CA ALA A 601 -19.27 -3.08 -3.52
C ALA A 601 -18.79 -1.71 -4.00
N ASP A 602 -18.00 -1.67 -5.07
CA ASP A 602 -17.48 -0.42 -5.62
C ASP A 602 -18.59 0.52 -6.09
N HIS A 603 -19.55 -0.01 -6.84
CA HIS A 603 -20.72 0.74 -7.31
C HIS A 603 -21.62 1.20 -6.17
N TYR A 604 -21.94 0.30 -5.23
CA TYR A 604 -22.84 0.60 -4.12
C TYR A 604 -22.26 1.67 -3.20
N THR A 605 -21.01 1.48 -2.76
CA THR A 605 -20.36 2.39 -1.80
C THR A 605 -20.11 3.78 -2.39
N GLU A 606 -19.81 3.90 -3.68
CA GLU A 606 -19.68 5.21 -4.33
C GLU A 606 -21.02 5.94 -4.40
N ALA A 607 -22.12 5.22 -4.71
CA ALA A 607 -23.46 5.81 -4.72
C ALA A 607 -23.96 6.25 -3.33
N HIS A 608 -23.41 5.65 -2.26
CA HIS A 608 -23.76 5.93 -0.86
C HIS A 608 -22.65 6.63 -0.08
N LYS A 609 -21.64 7.17 -0.77
CA LYS A 609 -20.49 7.84 -0.17
C LYS A 609 -20.92 8.89 0.83
N GLY A 610 -20.37 8.84 2.05
CA GLY A 610 -20.71 9.80 3.09
C GLY A 610 -21.94 9.42 3.93
N ARG A 611 -22.76 8.44 3.52
CA ARG A 611 -24.04 8.13 4.16
C ARG A 611 -23.91 7.09 5.27
N SER A 612 -24.74 7.27 6.30
CA SER A 612 -24.85 6.37 7.43
C SER A 612 -26.19 6.61 8.14
N PHE A 613 -26.65 5.64 8.93
CA PHE A 613 -27.87 5.76 9.73
C PHE A 613 -27.67 5.19 11.14
N ASP A 614 -28.44 5.68 12.10
CA ASP A 614 -28.44 5.14 13.47
C ASP A 614 -29.17 3.80 13.48
N ILE A 615 -28.60 2.82 14.19
CA ILE A 615 -29.16 1.47 14.31
C ILE A 615 -29.14 1.05 15.77
N SER A 616 -30.17 0.32 16.20
CA SER A 616 -30.33 -0.10 17.60
C SER A 616 -29.25 -1.06 18.08
N MET A 617 -28.71 -1.88 17.18
CA MET A 617 -27.69 -2.88 17.45
C MET A 617 -26.93 -3.21 16.16
N LEU A 618 -25.62 -3.41 16.26
CA LEU A 618 -24.79 -3.91 15.16
C LEU A 618 -24.49 -5.38 15.39
N ALA A 619 -24.97 -6.23 14.49
CA ALA A 619 -24.63 -7.64 14.52
C ALA A 619 -23.11 -7.76 14.40
N MET A 620 -22.47 -8.41 15.35
CA MET A 620 -21.00 -8.42 15.50
C MET A 620 -20.27 -9.27 14.45
N PHE A 621 -20.87 -9.49 13.27
CA PHE A 621 -20.15 -10.02 12.11
C PHE A 621 -19.03 -9.06 11.68
N CYS A 622 -19.24 -7.75 11.86
CA CYS A 622 -18.24 -6.70 11.75
C CYS A 622 -18.65 -5.49 12.58
N VAL A 623 -17.87 -5.11 13.60
CA VAL A 623 -18.06 -3.86 14.35
C VAL A 623 -16.72 -3.22 14.69
N ALA A 624 -16.61 -1.92 14.44
CA ALA A 624 -15.45 -1.10 14.77
C ALA A 624 -15.80 -0.09 15.87
N PHE A 625 -14.87 0.12 16.80
CA PHE A 625 -15.02 1.08 17.90
C PHE A 625 -13.66 1.58 18.39
N ARG A 626 -13.63 2.73 19.06
CA ARG A 626 -12.41 3.27 19.68
C ARG A 626 -12.07 2.44 20.93
N ARG A 627 -10.78 2.27 21.22
CA ARG A 627 -10.31 1.64 22.47
C ARG A 627 -10.95 2.25 23.72
N GLY A 628 -11.10 3.58 23.75
CA GLY A 628 -11.76 4.27 24.87
C GLY A 628 -13.18 3.76 25.17
N ILE A 629 -13.91 3.27 24.16
CA ILE A 629 -15.23 2.67 24.37
C ILE A 629 -15.12 1.35 25.14
N LEU A 630 -14.12 0.51 24.84
CA LEU A 630 -13.85 -0.71 25.60
C LEU A 630 -13.45 -0.39 27.05
N GLU A 631 -12.63 0.63 27.24
CA GLU A 631 -12.15 1.05 28.56
C GLU A 631 -13.28 1.58 29.45
N GLU A 632 -14.26 2.26 28.85
CA GLU A 632 -15.42 2.81 29.56
C GLU A 632 -16.52 1.78 29.79
N VAL A 633 -16.91 1.03 28.75
CA VAL A 633 -18.06 0.12 28.77
C VAL A 633 -17.70 -1.30 29.24
N GLY A 634 -16.41 -1.63 29.22
CA GLY A 634 -15.88 -2.94 29.55
C GLY A 634 -16.05 -3.97 28.44
N TYR A 635 -15.57 -5.19 28.67
CA TYR A 635 -15.57 -6.31 27.72
C TYR A 635 -16.97 -6.85 27.39
N LEU A 636 -17.06 -7.73 26.39
CA LEU A 636 -18.29 -8.48 26.10
C LEU A 636 -18.67 -9.37 27.28
N ASP A 637 -19.97 -9.53 27.54
CA ASP A 637 -20.45 -10.34 28.66
C ASP A 637 -20.31 -11.84 28.35
N GLU A 638 -19.37 -12.51 29.01
CA GLU A 638 -19.08 -13.93 28.79
C GLU A 638 -20.21 -14.85 29.30
N ALA A 639 -21.20 -14.33 30.04
CA ALA A 639 -22.33 -15.12 30.55
C ALA A 639 -23.28 -15.62 29.45
N PHE A 640 -23.26 -15.02 28.26
CA PHE A 640 -23.99 -15.51 27.08
C PHE A 640 -23.43 -16.84 26.53
N GLY A 641 -22.26 -17.29 27.01
CA GLY A 641 -21.71 -18.59 26.67
C GLY A 641 -21.34 -18.70 25.19
N ILE A 642 -21.97 -19.65 24.47
CA ILE A 642 -21.64 -19.94 23.07
C ILE A 642 -21.96 -18.77 22.12
N GLY A 643 -22.96 -17.94 22.43
CA GLY A 643 -23.33 -16.73 21.69
C GLY A 643 -24.84 -16.46 21.71
N MET A 644 -25.29 -15.46 20.95
CA MET A 644 -26.60 -14.80 20.96
C MET A 644 -26.80 -13.77 22.09
N PHE A 645 -27.30 -12.59 21.72
CA PHE A 645 -27.62 -11.42 22.56
C PHE A 645 -26.43 -10.66 23.16
N GLU A 646 -25.18 -11.08 22.92
CA GLU A 646 -23.99 -10.32 23.32
C GLU A 646 -23.85 -8.99 22.55
N ASP A 647 -24.30 -8.95 21.30
CA ASP A 647 -24.31 -7.79 20.43
C ASP A 647 -25.38 -6.78 20.82
N ASP A 648 -26.58 -7.26 21.16
CA ASP A 648 -27.63 -6.48 21.81
C ASP A 648 -27.15 -5.87 23.13
N ASP A 649 -26.57 -6.69 24.03
CA ASP A 649 -26.09 -6.21 25.33
C ASP A 649 -25.03 -5.12 25.19
N TYR A 650 -24.04 -5.34 24.33
CA TYR A 650 -22.95 -4.39 24.15
C TYR A 650 -23.44 -3.08 23.54
N SER A 651 -24.35 -3.15 22.55
CA SER A 651 -24.95 -1.95 21.95
C SER A 651 -25.76 -1.14 22.96
N ARG A 652 -26.54 -1.81 23.82
CA ARG A 652 -27.28 -1.17 24.92
C ARG A 652 -26.35 -0.49 25.93
N ARG A 653 -25.25 -1.13 26.32
CA ARG A 653 -24.28 -0.51 27.23
C ARG A 653 -23.62 0.73 26.64
N VAL A 654 -23.23 0.68 25.36
CA VAL A 654 -22.62 1.82 24.67
C VAL A 654 -23.61 2.98 24.54
N GLN A 655 -24.88 2.69 24.23
CA GLN A 655 -25.95 3.69 24.21
C GLN A 655 -26.24 4.27 25.59
N ALA A 656 -26.23 3.45 26.64
CA ALA A 656 -26.40 3.91 28.02
C ALA A 656 -25.26 4.82 28.49
N ALA A 657 -24.06 4.67 27.92
CA ALA A 657 -22.93 5.59 28.11
C ALA A 657 -23.05 6.88 27.27
N GLY A 658 -24.13 7.06 26.50
CA GLY A 658 -24.42 8.28 25.75
C GLY A 658 -23.89 8.30 24.31
N TYR A 659 -23.41 7.17 23.80
CA TYR A 659 -22.88 7.06 22.45
C TYR A 659 -23.89 6.52 21.44
N ARG A 660 -23.73 6.90 20.18
CA ARG A 660 -24.53 6.40 19.06
C ARG A 660 -23.96 5.09 18.50
N THR A 661 -24.85 4.27 17.97
CA THR A 661 -24.51 3.05 17.20
C THR A 661 -24.93 3.31 15.75
N VAL A 662 -23.98 3.18 14.81
CA VAL A 662 -24.15 3.67 13.44
C VAL A 662 -23.83 2.58 12.41
N CYS A 663 -24.65 2.47 11.38
CA CYS A 663 -24.35 1.65 10.21
C CYS A 663 -23.89 2.55 9.04
N ALA A 664 -22.69 2.28 8.52
CA ALA A 664 -22.11 3.00 7.39
C ALA A 664 -22.59 2.39 6.06
N GLU A 665 -23.23 3.19 5.21
CA GLU A 665 -23.72 2.73 3.91
C GLU A 665 -22.64 2.82 2.83
N ASP A 666 -21.55 3.53 3.09
CA ASP A 666 -20.36 3.55 2.25
C ASP A 666 -19.33 2.46 2.60
N ALA A 667 -19.68 1.51 3.48
CA ALA A 667 -18.92 0.29 3.75
C ALA A 667 -19.78 -0.95 3.53
N PHE A 668 -19.26 -1.92 2.77
CA PHE A 668 -19.93 -3.20 2.49
C PHE A 668 -19.04 -4.38 2.85
N ILE A 669 -19.63 -5.43 3.44
CA ILE A 669 -18.96 -6.72 3.67
C ILE A 669 -19.91 -7.86 3.30
N HIS A 670 -19.39 -8.86 2.58
CA HIS A 670 -20.13 -10.11 2.35
C HIS A 670 -20.08 -10.97 3.61
N HIS A 671 -21.23 -11.51 4.00
CA HIS A 671 -21.40 -12.42 5.13
C HIS A 671 -22.11 -13.69 4.64
N TYR A 672 -21.53 -14.86 4.89
CA TYR A 672 -22.15 -16.15 4.51
C TYR A 672 -23.28 -16.54 5.47
N GLY A 673 -23.18 -16.18 6.74
CA GLY A 673 -24.21 -16.35 7.75
C GLY A 673 -24.38 -17.78 8.27
N GLN A 674 -24.68 -17.88 9.57
CA GLN A 674 -25.07 -19.10 10.31
C GLN A 674 -24.11 -20.29 10.20
N ALA A 675 -22.87 -20.13 9.70
CA ALA A 675 -21.94 -21.23 9.48
C ALA A 675 -21.61 -22.02 10.77
N SER A 676 -21.47 -21.31 11.90
CA SER A 676 -21.14 -21.89 13.20
C SER A 676 -22.36 -22.44 13.96
N PHE A 677 -23.57 -21.94 13.67
CA PHE A 677 -24.81 -22.36 14.34
C PHE A 677 -25.57 -23.46 13.60
N ARG A 678 -25.22 -23.78 12.36
CA ARG A 678 -25.84 -24.88 11.58
C ARG A 678 -25.89 -26.22 12.34
N LYS A 679 -24.83 -26.57 13.07
CA LYS A 679 -24.79 -27.79 13.89
C LYS A 679 -25.78 -27.72 15.07
N LEU A 680 -25.87 -26.57 15.74
CA LEU A 680 -26.80 -26.33 16.85
C LEU A 680 -28.26 -26.35 16.38
N ILE A 681 -28.54 -25.74 15.23
CA ILE A 681 -29.85 -25.76 14.57
C ILE A 681 -30.23 -27.20 14.22
N ALA A 682 -29.32 -27.97 13.61
CA ALA A 682 -29.57 -29.37 13.27
C ALA A 682 -29.79 -30.27 14.50
N SER A 683 -29.20 -29.92 15.65
CA SER A 683 -29.35 -30.65 16.92
C SER A 683 -30.59 -30.25 17.74
N GLY A 684 -31.27 -29.15 17.41
CA GLY A 684 -32.40 -28.60 18.17
C GLY A 684 -32.03 -27.80 19.42
N GLU A 685 -30.74 -27.75 19.79
CA GLU A 685 -30.24 -27.00 20.96
C GLU A 685 -30.25 -25.48 20.76
N TYR A 686 -30.38 -25.02 19.50
CA TYR A 686 -30.41 -23.59 19.16
C TYR A 686 -31.53 -22.83 19.89
N GLN A 687 -32.76 -23.36 19.91
CA GLN A 687 -33.89 -22.68 20.54
C GLN A 687 -33.71 -22.57 22.06
N ALA A 688 -33.22 -23.63 22.70
CA ALA A 688 -32.99 -23.62 24.14
C ALA A 688 -31.89 -22.60 24.53
N LEU A 689 -30.84 -22.45 23.71
CA LEU A 689 -29.82 -21.43 23.90
C LEU A 689 -30.38 -20.02 23.67
N TRP A 690 -31.18 -19.84 22.62
CA TRP A 690 -31.88 -18.59 22.33
C TRP A 690 -32.75 -18.14 23.51
N ASP A 691 -33.67 -18.99 23.97
CA ASP A 691 -34.61 -18.67 25.05
C ASP A 691 -33.87 -18.33 26.35
N LYS A 692 -32.81 -19.09 26.68
CA LYS A 692 -31.97 -18.84 27.84
C LYS A 692 -31.29 -17.47 27.77
N ASN A 693 -30.65 -17.16 26.64
CA ASN A 693 -29.88 -15.94 26.50
C ASN A 693 -30.77 -14.71 26.33
N GLN A 694 -31.94 -14.85 25.70
CA GLN A 694 -32.98 -13.83 25.69
C GLN A 694 -33.42 -13.50 27.12
N ALA A 695 -33.79 -14.51 27.94
CA ALA A 695 -34.20 -14.28 29.31
C ALA A 695 -33.10 -13.60 30.15
N TYR A 696 -31.84 -13.96 29.92
CA TYR A 696 -30.71 -13.31 30.58
C TYR A 696 -30.56 -11.84 30.13
N PHE A 697 -30.61 -11.56 28.83
CA PHE A 697 -30.62 -10.19 28.31
C PHE A 697 -31.77 -9.37 28.89
N GLU A 698 -32.99 -9.92 28.90
CA GLU A 698 -34.18 -9.25 29.40
C GLU A 698 -34.11 -8.97 30.90
N SER A 699 -33.39 -9.80 31.67
CA SER A 699 -33.13 -9.55 33.08
C SER A 699 -32.27 -8.29 33.34
N LYS A 700 -31.48 -7.86 32.34
CA LYS A 700 -30.61 -6.67 32.40
C LYS A 700 -31.30 -5.43 31.82
N TRP A 701 -32.04 -5.59 30.72
CA TRP A 701 -32.49 -4.47 29.87
C TRP A 701 -34.01 -4.35 29.72
N GLY A 702 -34.79 -5.27 30.28
CA GLY A 702 -36.22 -5.39 30.02
C GLY A 702 -36.52 -6.13 28.72
N ALA A 703 -37.81 -6.18 28.34
CA ALA A 703 -38.28 -7.00 27.21
C ALA A 703 -37.50 -6.72 25.92
N TRP A 704 -37.02 -7.79 25.28
CA TRP A 704 -36.30 -7.68 24.01
C TRP A 704 -37.28 -7.31 22.89
N GLN A 705 -36.81 -6.48 21.97
CA GLN A 705 -37.57 -6.06 20.80
C GLN A 705 -36.92 -6.67 19.57
N ALA A 706 -37.71 -7.40 18.78
CA ALA A 706 -37.23 -7.95 17.53
C ALA A 706 -36.73 -6.83 16.61
N HIS A 707 -35.58 -7.05 15.98
CA HIS A 707 -35.02 -6.13 15.00
C HIS A 707 -35.91 -6.04 13.77
N VAL A 708 -35.89 -4.88 13.12
CA VAL A 708 -36.66 -4.62 11.91
C VAL A 708 -35.77 -4.68 10.69
N HIS A 709 -36.33 -5.06 9.54
CA HIS A 709 -35.64 -4.93 8.26
C HIS A 709 -35.94 -3.58 7.62
N ARG A 710 -35.04 -3.08 6.74
CA ARG A 710 -35.19 -1.80 6.02
C ARG A 710 -36.58 -1.59 5.39
N ASN A 711 -37.18 -2.65 4.85
CA ASN A 711 -38.48 -2.59 4.17
C ASN A 711 -39.68 -2.50 5.11
N GLU A 712 -39.48 -2.75 6.41
CA GLU A 712 -40.51 -2.68 7.47
C GLU A 712 -40.35 -1.40 8.32
N ALA A 713 -39.18 -0.76 8.27
CA ALA A 713 -38.81 0.37 9.12
C ALA A 713 -39.32 1.75 8.66
N GLY A 714 -40.05 1.84 7.52
CA GLY A 714 -40.66 3.11 7.09
C GLY A 714 -39.66 4.28 7.01
N VAL A 715 -38.48 4.05 6.43
CA VAL A 715 -37.51 5.13 6.20
C VAL A 715 -38.10 6.06 5.15
N GLU A 716 -38.60 7.22 5.60
CA GLU A 716 -38.97 8.33 4.73
C GLU A 716 -37.77 8.64 3.82
N THR A 717 -37.92 8.31 2.54
CA THR A 717 -37.10 8.90 1.50
C THR A 717 -37.40 10.39 1.53
N GLY A 718 -36.52 11.18 2.14
CA GLY A 718 -36.60 12.63 2.13
C GLY A 718 -36.87 13.13 0.72
N GLU A 719 -38.03 13.76 0.55
CA GLU A 719 -38.52 14.26 -0.72
C GLU A 719 -37.56 15.28 -1.33
N LYS A 720 -37.46 15.22 -2.66
CA LYS A 720 -36.90 16.26 -3.52
C LYS A 720 -37.53 17.61 -3.20
N GLY A 721 -36.68 18.59 -2.89
CA GLY A 721 -36.96 20.02 -2.90
C GLY A 721 -35.71 20.77 -3.30
#